data_AF-V9EQT6-F1
#
_entry.id   AF-V9EQT6-F1
#
_cell.length_a   1.000
_cell.length_b   1.000
_cell.length_c   1.000
_cell.angle_alpha   90.00
_cell.angle_beta   90.00
_cell.angle_gamma   90.00
#
_symmetry.space_group_name_H-M   'P 1'
#
loop_
_entity.id
_entity.type
_entity.pdbx_description
1 polymer ?
#
loop_
_entity_poly.entity_id
_entity_poly.type
_entity_poly.pdbx_seq_one_letter_code
_entity_poly.pdbx_strand_id
1 'polypeptide(L)'
;MAVEVFDDNQLADMAARGWAVYPENEVADIVDDPEVDKMSEGYCGPSKDVLASAKSPLSLFFYFLPRAFWRHVARETHRYWEQTFDAGVKKALVKETEVTHRPQKSRDKLRRKLERFERIAPHEIVQWIAKDGLIPARTFAKVMSRDRFRNITRFLHFSDNQEAAAARDRAWKIRPVLSMVEKTFKEGYVLGSRVAIDDGMLPSWNRRNPTRQYLKDKPHKWGTKCVVTCCAESGYCKRVEVDIGRKHDVEGAQSTDTKSGPAAVVRNVACERRVVIADRFYTSIPLAQQLRAMGFNFVGTIQTIRKGWCKAVEYPFKKRPVTYKRGSFTMAVAKSNPGLAAVGWVDNRTVYFLSSQVTAASTTVQRREKSGAVSTSYSMQLAARFQKYYKSLFLGVVDMAVVNAYIVHAYVWEKERKKMSHYSFLTTLHRQLIQETESSVTEAGTSTEPSAGTMQGLLLLQTGKQEEGWNFYVLLREVLRRQKGAGDNLQQDLKARYSKSTFSSTLLTTEIETSYSADMIAQDVISVARRLRQRKYTRLALLLFALTCRRPRKPRVSRQRVDVDYEVEMLLNENMFERTFRMPAENFSHLLRKVTPAFTISERRSTNSSGEAPISPSIMLMTTSRYLAGGSYLDIRPMVGISEPSYYRVIDLTMDAILALEELQITFPNSDSEKEVVMEAFKNISSGGIMSGCIGCVDGWLCCIKTPTLADAGEVGVGCY
;
A
#
# COMPACT_ATOMS: atom_id res chain seq x y z
N MET A 1 44.91 -4.54 -21.75
CA MET A 1 45.48 -3.21 -22.09
C MET A 1 44.78 -2.18 -21.23
N ALA A 2 45.52 -1.29 -20.55
CA ALA A 2 44.90 -0.20 -19.80
C ALA A 2 44.17 0.71 -20.79
N VAL A 3 42.85 0.85 -20.63
CA VAL A 3 42.04 1.73 -21.46
C VAL A 3 42.35 3.14 -20.99
N GLU A 4 43.04 3.93 -21.80
CA GLU A 4 43.19 5.36 -21.54
C GLU A 4 41.78 5.98 -21.55
N VAL A 5 41.27 6.26 -20.35
CA VAL A 5 40.07 7.06 -20.16
C VAL A 5 40.42 8.45 -20.67
N PHE A 6 39.71 8.92 -21.70
CA PHE A 6 40.00 10.22 -22.30
C PHE A 6 40.00 11.30 -21.23
N ASP A 7 41.06 12.10 -21.20
CA ASP A 7 41.13 13.29 -20.35
C ASP A 7 40.18 14.38 -20.88
N ASP A 8 40.05 15.45 -20.10
CA ASP A 8 39.15 16.55 -20.43
C ASP A 8 39.52 17.27 -21.75
N ASN A 9 40.81 17.29 -22.12
CA ASN A 9 41.29 17.92 -23.35
C ASN A 9 40.98 17.04 -24.56
N GLN A 10 41.20 15.73 -24.43
CA GLN A 10 40.85 14.73 -25.44
C GLN A 10 39.34 14.71 -25.70
N LEU A 11 38.52 14.83 -24.64
CA LEU A 11 37.07 14.96 -24.79
C LEU A 11 36.66 16.30 -25.44
N ALA A 12 37.36 17.40 -25.16
CA ALA A 12 37.10 18.68 -25.80
C ALA A 12 37.43 18.65 -27.31
N ASP A 13 38.58 18.07 -27.68
CA ASP A 13 38.96 17.89 -29.09
C ASP A 13 38.00 16.94 -29.82
N MET A 14 37.58 15.86 -29.15
CA MET A 14 36.58 14.95 -29.68
C MET A 14 35.25 15.65 -29.99
N ALA A 15 34.76 16.51 -29.08
CA ALA A 15 33.55 17.29 -29.31
C ALA A 15 33.66 18.25 -30.50
N ALA A 16 34.84 18.83 -30.71
CA ALA A 16 35.07 19.83 -31.76
C ALA A 16 35.29 19.19 -33.14
N ARG A 17 36.05 18.09 -33.22
CA ARG A 17 36.57 17.56 -34.51
C ARG A 17 36.53 16.04 -34.64
N GLY A 18 36.21 15.33 -33.55
CA GLY A 18 36.31 13.87 -33.45
C GLY A 18 35.15 13.09 -34.06
N TRP A 19 34.14 13.75 -34.61
CA TRP A 19 32.94 13.13 -35.18
C TRP A 19 32.88 13.28 -36.69
N ALA A 20 32.56 12.20 -37.41
CA ALA A 20 32.12 12.20 -38.80
C ALA A 20 30.59 12.31 -38.80
N VAL A 21 30.07 13.44 -39.28
CA VAL A 21 28.64 13.77 -39.25
C VAL A 21 28.03 13.41 -40.60
N TYR A 22 26.88 12.75 -40.56
CA TYR A 22 26.15 12.31 -41.74
C TYR A 22 24.98 13.25 -42.03
N PRO A 23 24.53 13.33 -43.30
CA PRO A 23 23.31 14.05 -43.65
C PRO A 23 22.09 13.55 -42.86
N GLU A 24 21.07 14.40 -42.72
CA GLU A 24 19.86 14.04 -41.98
C GLU A 24 19.17 12.83 -42.63
N ASN A 25 18.76 11.87 -41.81
CA ASN A 25 18.12 10.61 -42.20
C ASN A 25 19.02 9.65 -42.99
N GLU A 26 20.32 9.90 -43.05
CA GLU A 26 21.30 8.96 -43.58
C GLU A 26 21.92 8.10 -42.47
N VAL A 27 22.15 6.84 -42.82
CA VAL A 27 22.72 5.82 -41.93
C VAL A 27 24.20 5.67 -42.26
N ALA A 28 25.06 5.74 -41.24
CA ALA A 28 26.46 5.36 -41.39
C ALA A 28 26.61 3.85 -41.46
N ASP A 29 27.56 3.39 -42.26
CA ASP A 29 28.05 2.03 -42.20
C ASP A 29 28.92 1.86 -40.95
N ILE A 30 28.39 1.16 -39.94
CA ILE A 30 29.10 0.86 -38.70
C ILE A 30 29.67 -0.54 -38.86
N VAL A 31 30.99 -0.63 -39.09
CA VAL A 31 31.69 -1.90 -39.23
C VAL A 31 31.89 -2.52 -37.84
N ASP A 32 31.28 -3.68 -37.62
CA ASP A 32 31.44 -4.46 -36.41
C ASP A 32 32.81 -5.17 -36.40
N ASP A 33 33.51 -5.14 -35.27
CA ASP A 33 34.69 -5.96 -35.00
C ASP A 33 34.23 -7.39 -34.64
N PRO A 34 34.56 -8.41 -35.45
CA PRO A 34 34.03 -9.76 -35.28
C PRO A 34 34.47 -10.47 -33.98
N GLU A 35 35.54 -10.00 -33.33
CA GLU A 35 36.06 -10.54 -32.07
C GLU A 35 35.53 -9.76 -30.85
N VAL A 36 35.51 -8.43 -30.92
CA VAL A 36 35.07 -7.55 -29.82
C VAL A 36 33.55 -7.50 -29.70
N ASP A 37 32.82 -7.66 -30.81
CA ASP A 37 31.39 -7.31 -30.93
C ASP A 37 30.51 -8.55 -30.94
N LYS A 38 31.16 -9.71 -30.90
CA LYS A 38 30.51 -11.01 -30.82
C LYS A 38 29.63 -11.05 -29.57
N MET A 39 28.32 -10.94 -29.78
CA MET A 39 27.35 -11.05 -28.71
C MET A 39 27.34 -12.46 -28.13
N SER A 40 26.98 -12.58 -26.85
CA SER A 40 26.80 -13.88 -26.22
C SER A 40 25.64 -14.61 -26.86
N GLU A 41 25.93 -15.59 -27.71
CA GLU A 41 24.97 -16.59 -28.20
C GLU A 41 24.94 -17.73 -27.19
N GLY A 42 24.03 -17.63 -26.22
CA GLY A 42 23.94 -18.59 -25.13
C GLY A 42 22.56 -18.63 -24.52
N TYR A 43 22.35 -19.63 -23.67
CA TYR A 43 21.10 -19.78 -22.95
C TYR A 43 20.77 -18.54 -22.10
N CYS A 44 19.60 -17.95 -22.36
CA CYS A 44 18.98 -16.93 -21.52
C CYS A 44 17.77 -17.56 -20.80
N GLY A 45 17.76 -17.53 -19.47
CA GLY A 45 16.69 -18.13 -18.71
C GLY A 45 17.08 -18.53 -17.28
N PRO A 46 16.13 -19.14 -16.55
CA PRO A 46 16.36 -19.65 -15.20
C PRO A 46 17.50 -20.69 -15.17
N SER A 47 18.33 -20.67 -14.13
CA SER A 47 19.41 -21.66 -13.97
C SER A 47 18.86 -23.08 -13.71
N LYS A 48 19.68 -24.11 -13.94
CA LYS A 48 19.30 -25.51 -13.69
C LYS A 48 18.81 -25.72 -12.25
N ASP A 49 19.45 -25.06 -11.28
CA ASP A 49 19.13 -25.21 -9.86
C ASP A 49 17.74 -24.66 -9.52
N VAL A 50 17.36 -23.50 -10.06
CA VAL A 50 16.04 -22.93 -9.78
C VAL A 50 14.92 -23.66 -10.53
N LEU A 51 15.24 -24.28 -11.68
CA LEU A 51 14.26 -25.04 -12.47
C LEU A 51 13.69 -26.23 -11.70
N ALA A 52 14.47 -26.83 -10.79
CA ALA A 52 13.99 -27.88 -9.88
C ALA A 52 12.83 -27.39 -8.99
N SER A 53 12.81 -26.10 -8.66
CA SER A 53 11.78 -25.46 -7.84
C SER A 53 10.62 -24.88 -8.66
N ALA A 54 10.75 -24.75 -9.98
CA ALA A 54 9.87 -23.93 -10.82
C ALA A 54 8.40 -24.38 -10.88
N LYS A 55 8.09 -25.62 -10.47
CA LYS A 55 6.74 -26.17 -10.45
C LYS A 55 5.88 -25.68 -9.27
N SER A 56 6.49 -25.15 -8.21
CA SER A 56 5.78 -24.75 -7.00
C SER A 56 6.11 -23.29 -6.63
N PRO A 57 5.09 -22.41 -6.49
CA PRO A 57 5.31 -21.05 -6.03
C PRO A 57 6.07 -20.98 -4.70
N LEU A 58 5.73 -21.85 -3.75
CA LEU A 58 6.41 -21.96 -2.45
C LEU A 58 7.87 -22.42 -2.58
N SER A 59 8.16 -23.40 -3.45
CA SER A 59 9.54 -23.87 -3.65
C SER A 59 10.40 -22.79 -4.30
N LEU A 60 9.84 -22.01 -5.23
CA LEU A 60 10.53 -20.84 -5.80
C LEU A 60 10.75 -19.75 -4.75
N PHE A 61 9.77 -19.49 -3.89
CA PHE A 61 9.92 -18.55 -2.78
C PHE A 61 11.07 -18.95 -1.86
N PHE A 62 11.16 -20.23 -1.48
CA PHE A 62 12.27 -20.73 -0.66
C PHE A 62 13.57 -20.92 -1.43
N TYR A 63 13.59 -20.95 -2.76
CA TYR A 63 14.84 -20.82 -3.51
C TYR A 63 15.44 -19.42 -3.32
N PHE A 64 14.62 -18.38 -3.51
CA PHE A 64 15.09 -17.00 -3.38
C PHE A 64 15.30 -16.55 -1.95
N LEU A 65 14.49 -17.05 -1.01
CA LEU A 65 14.55 -16.75 0.42
C LEU A 65 14.64 -18.08 1.22
N PRO A 66 15.82 -18.72 1.32
CA PRO A 66 15.97 -20.06 1.88
C PRO A 66 15.45 -20.25 3.30
N ARG A 67 15.03 -21.47 3.66
CA ARG A 67 14.62 -21.83 5.04
C ARG A 67 15.68 -21.46 6.09
N ALA A 68 16.97 -21.60 5.74
CA ALA A 68 18.08 -21.17 6.57
C ALA A 68 18.08 -19.65 6.86
N PHE A 69 17.67 -18.82 5.89
CA PHE A 69 17.49 -17.39 6.08
C PHE A 69 16.39 -17.11 7.11
N TRP A 70 15.23 -17.76 7.03
CA TRP A 70 14.16 -17.59 8.01
C TRP A 70 14.56 -18.02 9.42
N ARG A 71 15.35 -19.09 9.55
CA ARG A 71 15.96 -19.50 10.83
C ARG A 71 16.88 -18.42 11.41
N HIS A 72 17.69 -17.79 10.55
CA HIS A 72 18.51 -16.65 10.95
C HIS A 72 17.65 -15.46 11.40
N VAL A 73 16.62 -15.07 10.65
CA VAL A 73 15.72 -13.95 11.03
C VAL A 73 15.04 -14.23 12.37
N ALA A 74 14.56 -15.46 12.60
CA ALA A 74 13.96 -15.84 13.89
C ALA A 74 14.94 -15.70 15.05
N ARG A 75 16.19 -16.15 14.87
CA ARG A 75 17.25 -16.01 15.88
C ARG A 75 17.57 -14.55 16.18
N GLU A 76 17.78 -13.72 15.16
CA GLU A 76 18.11 -12.29 15.35
C GLU A 76 16.93 -11.49 15.92
N THR A 77 15.70 -11.88 15.57
CA THR A 77 14.46 -11.33 16.15
C THR A 77 14.36 -11.64 17.65
N HIS A 78 14.70 -12.85 18.07
CA HIS A 78 14.74 -13.22 19.48
C HIS A 78 15.87 -12.50 20.22
N ARG A 79 17.07 -12.47 19.64
CA ARG A 79 18.21 -11.70 20.17
C ARG A 79 17.86 -10.23 20.36
N TYR A 80 17.13 -9.63 19.42
CA TYR A 80 16.69 -8.24 19.54
C TYR A 80 15.72 -8.02 20.71
N TRP A 81 14.83 -8.99 20.96
CA TRP A 81 13.98 -8.95 22.15
C TRP A 81 14.82 -8.98 23.44
N GLU A 82 15.81 -9.88 23.55
CA GLU A 82 16.72 -9.96 24.71
C GLU A 82 17.47 -8.62 24.91
N GLN A 83 18.06 -8.09 23.85
CA GLN A 83 18.83 -6.83 23.88
C GLN A 83 17.98 -5.61 24.24
N THR A 84 16.66 -5.66 24.01
CA THR A 84 15.74 -4.56 24.33
C THR A 84 14.87 -4.82 25.55
N PHE A 85 15.08 -5.95 26.24
CA PHE A 85 14.24 -6.40 27.33
C PHE A 85 14.22 -5.42 28.50
N ASP A 86 15.38 -5.07 29.06
CA ASP A 86 15.47 -4.17 30.23
C ASP A 86 15.00 -2.75 29.89
N ALA A 87 15.30 -2.25 28.69
CA ALA A 87 14.76 -0.99 28.20
C ALA A 87 13.23 -1.04 28.07
N GLY A 88 12.67 -2.20 27.71
CA GLY A 88 11.25 -2.48 27.69
C GLY A 88 10.62 -2.47 29.08
N VAL A 89 11.28 -3.07 30.08
CA VAL A 89 10.86 -3.05 31.49
C VAL A 89 10.85 -1.61 32.01
N LYS A 90 11.90 -0.83 31.74
CA LYS A 90 11.97 0.59 32.14
C LYS A 90 10.83 1.41 31.53
N LYS A 91 10.54 1.23 30.23
CA LYS A 91 9.40 1.89 29.57
C LYS A 91 8.05 1.46 30.15
N ALA A 92 7.89 0.19 30.50
CA ALA A 92 6.67 -0.29 31.13
C ALA A 92 6.46 0.32 32.52
N LEU A 93 7.53 0.51 33.29
CA LEU A 93 7.50 1.15 34.61
C LEU A 93 7.06 2.61 34.50
N VAL A 94 7.66 3.39 33.58
CA VAL A 94 7.26 4.79 33.32
C VAL A 94 5.80 4.87 32.89
N LYS A 95 5.32 3.94 32.06
CA LYS A 95 3.91 3.93 31.67
C LYS A 95 2.97 3.55 32.82
N GLU A 96 3.45 2.74 33.77
CA GLU A 96 2.67 2.34 34.93
C GLU A 96 2.51 3.49 35.94
N THR A 97 3.45 4.46 36.01
CA THR A 97 3.31 5.64 36.87
C THR A 97 2.18 6.58 36.42
N GLU A 98 1.81 6.54 35.13
CA GLU A 98 0.69 7.31 34.57
C GLU A 98 -0.69 6.67 34.85
N VAL A 99 -0.74 5.46 35.42
CA VAL A 99 -1.98 4.73 35.67
C VAL A 99 -2.57 5.12 37.02
N THR A 100 -3.70 5.85 37.00
CA THR A 100 -4.38 6.33 38.22
C THR A 100 -5.61 5.52 38.64
N HIS A 101 -6.20 4.74 37.73
CA HIS A 101 -7.48 4.05 37.95
C HIS A 101 -7.38 2.67 38.63
N ARG A 102 -6.16 2.19 38.91
CA ARG A 102 -5.89 0.90 39.57
C ARG A 102 -4.56 0.95 40.30
N PRO A 103 -4.30 0.08 41.28
CA PRO A 103 -2.99 -0.04 41.91
C PRO A 103 -1.89 -0.28 40.88
N GLN A 104 -0.78 0.45 41.04
CA GLN A 104 0.39 0.33 40.19
C GLN A 104 1.06 -1.03 40.40
N LYS A 105 1.50 -1.65 39.31
CA LYS A 105 2.23 -2.92 39.33
C LYS A 105 3.69 -2.67 39.70
N SER A 106 4.24 -3.53 40.56
CA SER A 106 5.66 -3.53 40.86
C SER A 106 6.52 -3.84 39.62
N ARG A 107 7.79 -3.40 39.65
CA ARG A 107 8.80 -3.71 38.63
C ARG A 107 8.86 -5.22 38.35
N ASP A 108 8.88 -6.05 39.38
CA ASP A 108 8.96 -7.51 39.23
C ASP A 108 7.73 -8.10 38.54
N LYS A 109 6.53 -7.56 38.83
CA LYS A 109 5.30 -7.99 38.16
C LYS A 109 5.27 -7.60 36.68
N LEU A 110 5.80 -6.43 36.33
CA LEU A 110 5.96 -5.99 34.95
C LEU A 110 7.03 -6.80 34.21
N ARG A 111 8.16 -7.09 34.87
CA ARG A 111 9.23 -7.94 34.36
C ARG A 111 8.72 -9.34 34.04
N ARG A 112 8.10 -10.02 35.03
CA ARG A 112 7.47 -11.34 34.84
C ARG A 112 6.42 -11.36 33.74
N LYS A 113 5.71 -10.25 33.50
CA LYS A 113 4.77 -10.15 32.38
C LYS A 113 5.47 -10.11 31.03
N LEU A 114 6.59 -9.40 30.92
CA LEU A 114 7.39 -9.31 29.69
C LEU A 114 8.20 -10.59 29.42
N GLU A 115 8.58 -11.32 30.48
CA GLU A 115 9.23 -12.64 30.38
C GLU A 115 8.32 -13.72 29.78
N ARG A 116 7.00 -13.53 29.79
CA ARG A 116 6.04 -14.41 29.08
C ARG A 116 6.14 -14.33 27.56
N PHE A 117 7.10 -13.58 27.02
CA PHE A 117 7.33 -13.54 25.60
C PHE A 117 7.87 -14.90 25.13
N GLU A 118 7.07 -15.60 24.35
CA GLU A 118 7.49 -16.85 23.71
C GLU A 118 8.41 -16.55 22.52
N ARG A 119 9.46 -17.37 22.37
CA ARG A 119 10.39 -17.30 21.24
C ARG A 119 9.62 -17.36 19.92
N ILE A 120 10.05 -16.55 18.95
CA ILE A 120 9.45 -16.51 17.61
C ILE A 120 10.08 -17.62 16.76
N ALA A 121 9.24 -18.48 16.19
CA ALA A 121 9.65 -19.55 15.30
C ALA A 121 9.77 -19.04 13.84
N PRO A 122 10.60 -19.68 13.01
CA PRO A 122 10.82 -19.25 11.61
C PRO A 122 9.54 -19.23 10.78
N HIS A 123 8.69 -20.26 10.90
CA HIS A 123 7.45 -20.38 10.15
C HIS A 123 6.46 -19.24 10.47
N GLU A 124 6.43 -18.75 11.71
CA GLU A 124 5.57 -17.63 12.10
C GLU A 124 5.97 -16.32 11.39
N ILE A 125 7.25 -16.14 11.07
CA ILE A 125 7.73 -14.98 10.29
C ILE A 125 7.31 -15.13 8.83
N VAL A 126 7.36 -16.35 8.29
CA VAL A 126 6.89 -16.65 6.93
C VAL A 126 5.38 -16.39 6.82
N GLN A 127 4.59 -16.86 7.79
CA GLN A 127 3.17 -16.55 7.91
C GLN A 127 2.92 -15.05 8.10
N TRP A 128 3.74 -14.35 8.90
CA TRP A 128 3.62 -12.90 9.14
C TRP A 128 3.67 -12.09 7.85
N ILE A 129 4.55 -12.45 6.91
CA ILE A 129 4.67 -11.78 5.60
C ILE A 129 3.41 -11.98 4.76
N ALA A 130 2.81 -13.16 4.83
CA ALA A 130 1.62 -13.47 4.05
C ALA A 130 0.45 -12.52 4.39
N LYS A 131 0.40 -11.94 5.60
CA LYS A 131 -0.69 -11.05 6.04
C LYS A 131 -0.89 -9.84 5.12
N ASP A 132 0.19 -9.25 4.63
CA ASP A 132 0.13 -8.08 3.75
C ASP A 132 -0.14 -8.49 2.27
N GLY A 133 -0.38 -9.79 2.02
CA GLY A 133 -0.66 -10.37 0.71
C GLY A 133 -2.15 -10.54 0.36
N LEU A 134 -2.41 -11.30 -0.71
CA LEU A 134 -3.75 -11.59 -1.26
C LEU A 134 -4.50 -12.65 -0.45
N ILE A 135 -4.76 -12.36 0.81
CA ILE A 135 -5.51 -13.23 1.72
C ILE A 135 -6.91 -12.65 1.91
N PRO A 136 -7.99 -13.45 1.82
CA PRO A 136 -9.34 -12.99 2.13
C PRO A 136 -9.40 -12.38 3.53
N ALA A 137 -10.11 -11.26 3.68
CA ALA A 137 -10.31 -10.61 4.98
C ALA A 137 -10.74 -11.64 6.03
N ARG A 138 -10.43 -11.39 7.31
CA ARG A 138 -10.71 -12.29 8.47
C ARG A 138 -10.04 -13.65 8.53
N THR A 139 -9.38 -14.14 7.50
CA THR A 139 -8.81 -15.49 7.57
C THR A 139 -7.49 -15.55 8.34
N PHE A 140 -6.71 -14.47 8.36
CA PHE A 140 -5.42 -14.43 9.08
C PHE A 140 -5.53 -14.63 10.59
N ALA A 141 -6.68 -14.27 11.18
CA ALA A 141 -6.96 -14.48 12.61
C ALA A 141 -6.89 -15.95 13.03
N LYS A 142 -7.15 -16.87 12.09
CA LYS A 142 -7.08 -18.32 12.30
C LYS A 142 -5.65 -18.85 12.26
N VAL A 143 -4.72 -18.07 11.71
CA VAL A 143 -3.31 -18.44 11.53
C VAL A 143 -2.51 -17.99 12.74
N MET A 144 -2.70 -16.73 13.12
CA MET A 144 -1.89 -16.09 14.16
C MET A 144 -2.72 -15.04 14.88
N SER A 145 -2.70 -15.05 16.21
CA SER A 145 -3.40 -14.05 17.00
C SER A 145 -2.85 -12.65 16.76
N ARG A 146 -3.71 -11.64 16.85
CA ARG A 146 -3.32 -10.22 16.76
C ARG A 146 -2.14 -9.86 17.67
N ASP A 147 -2.11 -10.38 18.89
CA ASP A 147 -1.07 -10.05 19.86
C ASP A 147 0.27 -10.72 19.50
N ARG A 148 0.23 -11.94 18.95
CA ARG A 148 1.41 -12.60 18.39
C ARG A 148 1.94 -11.86 17.16
N PHE A 149 1.06 -11.45 16.25
CA PHE A 149 1.42 -10.63 15.09
C PHE A 149 2.09 -9.32 15.50
N ARG A 150 1.57 -8.63 16.53
CA ARG A 150 2.17 -7.40 17.07
C ARG A 150 3.53 -7.66 17.69
N ASN A 151 3.71 -8.79 18.37
CA ASN A 151 5.00 -9.19 18.94
C ASN A 151 6.05 -9.43 17.85
N ILE A 152 5.72 -10.20 16.81
CA ILE A 152 6.61 -10.40 15.65
C ILE A 152 6.91 -9.06 14.99
N THR A 153 5.88 -8.28 14.67
CA THR A 153 6.03 -6.94 14.07
C THR A 153 6.92 -6.03 14.91
N ARG A 154 6.85 -6.10 16.24
CA ARG A 154 7.63 -5.25 17.15
C ARG A 154 9.10 -5.66 17.15
N PHE A 155 9.38 -6.96 17.27
CA PHE A 155 10.73 -7.46 17.49
C PHE A 155 11.47 -7.90 16.22
N LEU A 156 10.79 -8.00 15.06
CA LEU A 156 11.41 -8.40 13.80
C LEU A 156 12.75 -7.68 13.58
N HIS A 157 13.82 -8.47 13.45
CA HIS A 157 15.19 -7.99 13.32
C HIS A 157 16.03 -8.97 12.49
N PHE A 158 17.09 -8.45 11.87
CA PHE A 158 17.89 -9.20 10.90
C PHE A 158 19.38 -9.25 11.24
N SER A 159 19.85 -8.52 12.26
CA SER A 159 21.29 -8.39 12.54
C SER A 159 21.53 -8.12 14.02
N ASP A 160 22.68 -8.53 14.54
CA ASP A 160 23.04 -8.22 15.92
C ASP A 160 23.31 -6.72 16.11
N ASN A 161 22.80 -6.11 17.19
CA ASN A 161 23.13 -4.73 17.54
C ASN A 161 24.52 -4.56 18.17
N GLN A 162 25.14 -5.64 18.65
CA GLN A 162 26.43 -5.60 19.36
C GLN A 162 27.63 -5.81 18.43
N GLU A 163 27.40 -6.18 17.17
CA GLU A 163 28.49 -6.33 16.20
C GLU A 163 29.15 -5.00 15.83
N ALA A 164 30.47 -4.99 15.72
CA ALA A 164 31.26 -3.79 15.41
C ALA A 164 30.86 -3.13 14.08
N ALA A 165 30.40 -3.91 13.11
CA ALA A 165 29.93 -3.43 11.82
C ALA A 165 28.69 -2.51 11.94
N ALA A 166 27.91 -2.61 13.02
CA ALA A 166 26.75 -1.76 13.27
C ALA A 166 27.10 -0.27 13.34
N ALA A 167 28.33 0.08 13.71
CA ALA A 167 28.82 1.46 13.79
C ALA A 167 29.30 2.01 12.43
N ARG A 168 29.68 1.14 11.49
CA ARG A 168 30.33 1.52 10.24
C ARG A 168 29.40 1.43 9.04
N ASP A 169 28.57 0.40 8.99
CA ASP A 169 27.68 0.13 7.86
C ASP A 169 26.29 0.74 8.07
N ARG A 170 25.92 1.75 7.27
CA ARG A 170 24.58 2.38 7.33
C ARG A 170 23.47 1.42 6.91
N ALA A 171 23.77 0.40 6.09
CA ALA A 171 22.81 -0.64 5.71
C ALA A 171 22.86 -1.86 6.63
N TRP A 172 23.61 -1.79 7.75
CA TRP A 172 23.83 -2.91 8.68
C TRP A 172 22.54 -3.67 9.01
N LYS A 173 21.47 -2.93 9.34
CA LYS A 173 20.18 -3.50 9.77
C LYS A 173 19.47 -4.35 8.73
N ILE A 174 19.81 -4.23 7.46
CA ILE A 174 19.22 -4.98 6.37
C ILE A 174 20.29 -5.82 5.63
N ARG A 175 21.56 -5.77 6.06
CA ARG A 175 22.69 -6.36 5.36
C ARG A 175 22.50 -7.87 5.12
N PRO A 176 22.06 -8.68 6.10
CA PRO A 176 21.87 -10.11 5.86
C PRO A 176 20.78 -10.42 4.84
N VAL A 177 19.77 -9.56 4.71
CA VAL A 177 18.74 -9.67 3.67
C VAL A 177 19.34 -9.38 2.30
N LEU A 178 20.09 -8.27 2.18
CA LEU A 178 20.75 -7.87 0.92
C LEU A 178 21.76 -8.91 0.44
N SER A 179 22.60 -9.42 1.33
CA SER A 179 23.59 -10.45 0.99
C SER A 179 22.95 -11.75 0.51
N MET A 180 21.81 -12.12 1.08
CA MET A 180 21.08 -13.31 0.67
C MET A 180 20.47 -13.13 -0.72
N VAL A 181 19.80 -12.01 -1.02
CA VAL A 181 19.25 -11.79 -2.37
C VAL A 181 20.33 -11.52 -3.42
N GLU A 182 21.45 -10.88 -3.06
CA GLU A 182 22.59 -10.72 -3.98
C GLU A 182 23.12 -12.08 -4.44
N LYS A 183 23.13 -13.08 -3.56
CA LYS A 183 23.47 -14.46 -3.89
C LYS A 183 22.37 -15.13 -4.74
N THR A 184 21.15 -15.22 -4.23
CA THR A 184 20.09 -16.04 -4.86
C THR A 184 19.61 -15.44 -6.18
N PHE A 185 19.58 -14.12 -6.33
CA PHE A 185 19.21 -13.48 -7.60
C PHE A 185 20.27 -13.72 -8.67
N LYS A 186 21.55 -13.69 -8.26
CA LYS A 186 22.67 -14.00 -9.15
C LYS A 186 22.66 -15.47 -9.57
N GLU A 187 22.36 -16.41 -8.68
CA GLU A 187 22.35 -17.84 -9.00
C GLU A 187 21.11 -18.27 -9.80
N GLY A 188 19.97 -17.60 -9.60
CA GLY A 188 18.67 -18.03 -10.16
C GLY A 188 18.47 -17.84 -11.67
N TYR A 189 19.29 -17.06 -12.37
CA TYR A 189 19.00 -16.73 -13.78
C TYR A 189 20.23 -16.37 -14.58
N VAL A 190 20.36 -16.90 -15.79
CA VAL A 190 21.38 -16.52 -16.77
C VAL A 190 20.80 -15.40 -17.65
N LEU A 191 21.37 -14.19 -17.59
CA LEU A 191 20.86 -13.09 -18.42
C LEU A 191 21.20 -13.33 -19.90
N GLY A 192 20.37 -12.81 -20.79
CA GLY A 192 20.62 -12.84 -22.23
C GLY A 192 21.61 -11.77 -22.70
N SER A 193 21.61 -11.52 -24.00
CA SER A 193 22.50 -10.56 -24.66
C SER A 193 22.24 -9.10 -24.28
N ARG A 194 21.05 -8.79 -23.73
CA ARG A 194 20.64 -7.42 -23.35
C ARG A 194 20.40 -7.29 -21.85
N VAL A 195 21.10 -6.37 -21.23
CA VAL A 195 21.04 -6.09 -19.78
C VAL A 195 20.67 -4.64 -19.57
N ALA A 196 19.67 -4.38 -18.73
CA ALA A 196 19.25 -3.03 -18.37
C ALA A 196 19.77 -2.67 -16.97
N ILE A 197 20.32 -1.46 -16.82
CA ILE A 197 20.73 -0.90 -15.54
C ILE A 197 19.97 0.42 -15.30
N ASP A 198 19.29 0.50 -14.17
CA ASP A 198 18.55 1.69 -13.76
C ASP A 198 18.50 1.84 -12.23
N ASP A 199 18.11 3.02 -11.77
CA ASP A 199 17.85 3.33 -10.38
C ASP A 199 16.43 2.88 -9.96
N GLY A 200 16.35 1.96 -9.01
CA GLY A 200 15.16 1.60 -8.25
C GLY A 200 15.02 2.42 -6.95
N MET A 201 13.81 2.48 -6.41
CA MET A 201 13.53 3.13 -5.12
C MET A 201 12.73 2.22 -4.19
N LEU A 202 13.35 1.78 -3.10
CA LEU A 202 12.64 1.12 -2.00
C LEU A 202 11.96 2.18 -1.12
N PRO A 203 10.61 2.26 -1.09
CA PRO A 203 9.91 3.34 -0.42
C PRO A 203 10.18 3.33 1.09
N SER A 204 10.55 4.49 1.64
CA SER A 204 10.76 4.66 3.07
C SER A 204 10.48 6.10 3.50
N TRP A 205 9.37 6.28 4.20
CA TRP A 205 8.98 7.55 4.81
C TRP A 205 9.70 7.85 6.13
N ASN A 206 10.44 6.87 6.66
CA ASN A 206 11.07 6.98 7.96
C ASN A 206 12.29 7.91 7.89
N ARG A 207 12.23 9.05 8.59
CA ARG A 207 13.34 10.01 8.67
C ARG A 207 14.60 9.45 9.32
N ARG A 208 14.49 8.37 10.10
CA ARG A 208 15.62 7.68 10.74
C ARG A 208 16.29 6.64 9.84
N ASN A 209 15.80 6.45 8.61
CA ASN A 209 16.50 5.64 7.63
C ASN A 209 17.79 6.37 7.21
N PRO A 210 18.97 5.82 7.52
CA PRO A 210 20.23 6.48 7.18
C PRO A 210 20.46 6.52 5.67
N THR A 211 19.84 5.65 4.86
CA THR A 211 20.01 5.60 3.40
C THR A 211 18.90 6.31 2.63
N ARG A 212 18.05 7.08 3.32
CA ARG A 212 16.91 7.77 2.70
C ARG A 212 17.37 8.93 1.81
N GLN A 213 16.95 8.89 0.56
CA GLN A 213 17.17 9.91 -0.46
C GLN A 213 15.83 10.42 -1.01
N TYR A 214 15.86 11.61 -1.62
CA TYR A 214 14.74 12.18 -2.34
C TYR A 214 15.00 12.16 -3.85
N LEU A 215 14.10 11.55 -4.62
CA LEU A 215 14.12 11.57 -6.09
C LEU A 215 12.80 12.16 -6.60
N LYS A 216 12.86 13.39 -7.13
CA LYS A 216 11.68 14.19 -7.52
C LYS A 216 10.77 13.48 -8.53
N ASP A 217 11.38 12.77 -9.47
CA ASP A 217 10.68 12.22 -10.65
C ASP A 217 10.27 10.75 -10.48
N LYS A 218 10.54 10.12 -9.33
CA LYS A 218 10.11 8.75 -9.04
C LYS A 218 8.72 8.75 -8.34
N PRO A 219 7.85 7.75 -8.61
CA PRO A 219 6.51 7.68 -7.99
C PRO A 219 6.55 7.71 -6.46
N HIS A 220 7.47 6.94 -5.87
CA HIS A 220 7.84 7.05 -4.47
C HIS A 220 9.06 7.96 -4.34
N LYS A 221 8.82 9.23 -4.01
CA LYS A 221 9.90 10.24 -3.99
C LYS A 221 10.89 10.06 -2.83
N TRP A 222 10.46 9.47 -1.73
CA TRP A 222 11.29 9.26 -0.53
C TRP A 222 11.54 7.78 -0.29
N GLY A 223 12.81 7.38 -0.25
CA GLY A 223 13.16 5.98 -0.02
C GLY A 223 14.66 5.72 -0.05
N THR A 224 15.01 4.44 -0.04
CA THR A 224 16.38 3.99 -0.26
C THR A 224 16.58 3.75 -1.75
N LYS A 225 17.44 4.55 -2.36
CA LYS A 225 17.84 4.39 -3.76
C LYS A 225 18.64 3.09 -3.91
N CYS A 226 18.40 2.36 -4.98
CA CYS A 226 19.15 1.15 -5.33
C CYS A 226 19.51 1.18 -6.81
N VAL A 227 20.69 0.71 -7.19
CA VAL A 227 21.02 0.40 -8.59
C VAL A 227 20.57 -1.02 -8.85
N VAL A 228 19.77 -1.22 -9.91
CA VAL A 228 19.18 -2.51 -10.24
C VAL A 228 19.67 -2.94 -11.62
N THR A 229 20.15 -4.18 -11.71
CA THR A 229 20.55 -4.82 -12.96
C THR A 229 19.53 -5.88 -13.34
N CYS A 230 18.87 -5.71 -14.48
CA CYS A 230 17.80 -6.58 -14.96
C CYS A 230 18.08 -7.18 -16.33
N CYS A 231 17.50 -8.35 -16.60
CA CYS A 231 17.36 -8.85 -17.95
C CYS A 231 16.38 -7.95 -18.73
N ALA A 232 16.81 -7.41 -19.88
CA ALA A 232 15.95 -6.51 -20.66
C ALA A 232 14.74 -7.23 -21.29
N GLU A 233 14.85 -8.55 -21.48
CA GLU A 233 13.82 -9.37 -22.13
C GLU A 233 12.76 -9.87 -21.14
N SER A 234 13.18 -10.43 -20.00
CA SER A 234 12.27 -11.03 -19.01
C SER A 234 11.90 -10.11 -17.85
N GLY A 235 12.63 -9.00 -17.67
CA GLY A 235 12.50 -8.14 -16.48
C GLY A 235 13.11 -8.75 -15.21
N TYR A 236 13.77 -9.91 -15.28
CA TYR A 236 14.37 -10.57 -14.12
C TYR A 236 15.43 -9.69 -13.46
N CYS A 237 15.31 -9.46 -12.16
CA CYS A 237 16.28 -8.70 -11.39
C CYS A 237 17.46 -9.59 -10.99
N LYS A 238 18.64 -9.37 -11.60
CA LYS A 238 19.87 -10.11 -11.31
C LYS A 238 20.57 -9.62 -10.05
N ARG A 239 20.57 -8.30 -9.85
CA ARG A 239 21.33 -7.65 -8.79
C ARG A 239 20.65 -6.37 -8.34
N VAL A 240 20.70 -6.13 -7.04
CA VAL A 240 20.24 -4.90 -6.38
C VAL A 240 21.37 -4.40 -5.48
N GLU A 241 21.98 -3.27 -5.83
CA GLU A 241 22.97 -2.59 -5.00
C GLU A 241 22.30 -1.40 -4.29
N VAL A 242 22.21 -1.44 -2.97
CA VAL A 242 21.68 -0.31 -2.19
C VAL A 242 22.67 0.85 -2.21
N ASP A 243 22.21 2.04 -2.58
CA ASP A 243 23.00 3.26 -2.45
C ASP A 243 22.99 3.71 -0.98
N ILE A 244 24.15 3.53 -0.37
CA ILE A 244 24.35 3.80 1.05
C ILE A 244 24.55 5.31 1.31
N GLY A 245 24.69 6.13 0.26
CA GLY A 245 24.94 7.56 0.33
C GLY A 245 26.32 7.90 0.91
N ARG A 246 26.77 9.13 0.72
CA ARG A 246 28.05 9.61 1.27
C ARG A 246 27.94 9.83 2.78
N LYS A 247 28.92 9.36 3.54
CA LYS A 247 29.29 9.95 4.84
C LYS A 247 30.15 11.16 4.47
N HIS A 248 30.05 12.29 5.18
CA HIS A 248 30.94 13.44 4.96
C HIS A 248 32.35 12.96 4.61
N ASP A 249 32.88 13.48 3.51
CA ASP A 249 34.16 13.08 2.95
C ASP A 249 35.17 12.95 4.09
N VAL A 250 35.80 11.78 4.18
CA VAL A 250 37.07 11.68 4.89
C VAL A 250 37.98 12.60 4.09
N GLU A 251 38.40 13.72 4.69
CA GLU A 251 39.35 14.66 4.09
C GLU A 251 40.50 13.85 3.49
N GLY A 252 40.64 13.90 2.15
CA GLY A 252 41.68 13.19 1.41
C GLY A 252 41.22 12.24 0.29
N ALA A 253 39.92 12.01 0.07
CA ALA A 253 39.48 11.28 -1.13
C ALA A 253 39.56 12.20 -2.37
N GLN A 254 40.68 12.11 -3.11
CA GLN A 254 40.85 12.79 -4.39
C GLN A 254 39.71 12.47 -5.37
N SER A 255 39.42 13.48 -6.18
CA SER A 255 38.41 13.60 -7.23
C SER A 255 38.18 12.33 -8.08
N THR A 256 37.04 11.68 -7.89
CA THR A 256 36.12 11.08 -8.90
C THR A 256 35.10 10.22 -8.13
N ASP A 257 33.81 10.34 -8.48
CA ASP A 257 32.76 9.55 -7.81
C ASP A 257 32.89 8.06 -8.17
N THR A 258 33.66 7.32 -7.38
CA THR A 258 33.87 5.88 -7.54
C THR A 258 32.65 5.05 -7.14
N LYS A 259 31.54 5.66 -6.69
CA LYS A 259 30.36 4.96 -6.14
C LYS A 259 29.08 5.17 -6.93
N SER A 260 28.95 6.21 -7.75
CA SER A 260 27.72 6.50 -8.51
C SER A 260 27.98 6.74 -10.01
N GLY A 261 26.90 6.89 -10.79
CA GLY A 261 26.99 7.18 -12.23
C GLY A 261 27.72 6.08 -13.02
N PRO A 262 28.57 6.42 -14.00
CA PRO A 262 29.31 5.46 -14.82
C PRO A 262 29.99 4.33 -14.05
N ALA A 263 30.62 4.63 -12.92
CA ALA A 263 31.33 3.64 -12.11
C ALA A 263 30.38 2.56 -11.55
N ALA A 264 29.13 2.92 -11.26
CA ALA A 264 28.13 1.95 -10.82
C ALA A 264 27.76 0.96 -11.92
N VAL A 265 27.72 1.39 -13.19
CA VAL A 265 27.47 0.50 -14.34
C VAL A 265 28.57 -0.55 -14.43
N VAL A 266 29.84 -0.12 -14.44
CA VAL A 266 31.02 -1.01 -14.53
C VAL A 266 31.04 -2.04 -13.40
N ARG A 267 30.71 -1.66 -12.17
CA ARG A 267 30.67 -2.61 -11.03
C ARG A 267 29.51 -3.60 -11.08
N ASN A 268 28.43 -3.25 -11.79
CA ASN A 268 27.20 -4.04 -11.83
C ASN A 268 27.09 -4.92 -13.08
N VAL A 269 27.95 -4.72 -14.06
CA VAL A 269 28.11 -5.64 -15.19
C VAL A 269 29.18 -6.68 -14.83
N ALA A 270 28.82 -7.96 -14.93
CA ALA A 270 29.70 -9.07 -14.53
C ALA A 270 29.88 -10.12 -15.63
N CYS A 271 29.29 -9.92 -16.82
CA CYS A 271 29.30 -10.90 -17.90
C CYS A 271 29.62 -10.21 -19.23
N GLU A 272 30.79 -10.49 -19.79
CA GLU A 272 31.27 -9.95 -21.07
C GLU A 272 30.31 -10.29 -22.23
N ARG A 273 30.49 -9.58 -23.37
CA ARG A 273 29.81 -9.83 -24.66
C ARG A 273 28.29 -9.58 -24.64
N ARG A 274 27.87 -8.49 -23.99
CA ARG A 274 26.47 -8.09 -23.86
C ARG A 274 26.25 -6.61 -24.14
N VAL A 275 25.04 -6.26 -24.54
CA VAL A 275 24.56 -4.89 -24.66
C VAL A 275 24.05 -4.41 -23.31
N VAL A 276 24.69 -3.39 -22.76
CA VAL A 276 24.29 -2.68 -21.55
C VAL A 276 23.41 -1.50 -21.94
N ILE A 277 22.18 -1.49 -21.44
CA ILE A 277 21.19 -0.44 -21.66
C ILE A 277 21.08 0.39 -20.39
N ALA A 278 21.34 1.69 -20.47
CA ALA A 278 21.28 2.58 -19.30
C ALA A 278 20.62 3.93 -19.60
N ASP A 279 20.14 4.60 -18.54
CA ASP A 279 19.57 5.95 -18.62
C ASP A 279 20.66 7.04 -18.74
N ARG A 280 20.27 8.23 -19.17
CA ARG A 280 21.09 9.45 -19.33
C ARG A 280 21.89 9.87 -18.11
N PHE A 281 21.48 9.43 -16.92
CA PHE A 281 22.25 9.67 -15.69
C PHE A 281 23.61 8.96 -15.72
N TYR A 282 23.67 7.76 -16.30
CA TYR A 282 24.89 6.96 -16.39
C TYR A 282 25.68 7.21 -17.67
N THR A 283 24.99 7.52 -18.77
CA THR A 283 25.61 7.61 -20.10
C THR A 283 26.68 8.70 -20.20
N SER A 284 27.88 8.30 -20.61
CA SER A 284 29.00 9.17 -20.99
C SER A 284 29.87 8.48 -22.05
N ILE A 285 30.63 9.27 -22.81
CA ILE A 285 31.58 8.73 -23.81
C ILE A 285 32.67 7.88 -23.16
N PRO A 286 33.32 8.33 -22.06
CA PRO A 286 34.29 7.49 -21.35
C PRO A 286 33.71 6.15 -20.89
N LEU A 287 32.46 6.12 -20.42
CA LEU A 287 31.80 4.87 -20.03
C LEU A 287 31.62 3.93 -21.21
N ALA A 288 31.12 4.43 -22.34
CA ALA A 288 30.88 3.62 -23.53
C ALA A 288 32.20 3.03 -24.07
N GLN A 289 33.28 3.82 -24.07
CA GLN A 289 34.62 3.34 -24.45
C GLN A 289 35.17 2.31 -23.48
N GLN A 290 35.04 2.55 -22.16
CA GLN A 290 35.49 1.62 -21.13
C GLN A 290 34.75 0.28 -21.21
N LEU A 291 33.42 0.31 -21.34
CA LEU A 291 32.60 -0.88 -21.48
C LEU A 291 32.98 -1.68 -22.73
N ARG A 292 33.20 -0.99 -23.85
CA ARG A 292 33.65 -1.64 -25.08
C ARG A 292 34.99 -2.33 -24.95
N ALA A 293 35.95 -1.69 -24.30
CA ALA A 293 37.24 -2.31 -24.04
C ALA A 293 37.18 -3.46 -23.02
N MET A 294 36.12 -3.52 -22.20
CA MET A 294 35.77 -4.68 -21.37
C MET A 294 34.95 -5.74 -22.15
N GLY A 295 34.75 -5.58 -23.45
CA GLY A 295 33.97 -6.50 -24.29
C GLY A 295 32.45 -6.33 -24.17
N PHE A 296 31.95 -5.16 -23.77
CA PHE A 296 30.51 -4.85 -23.69
C PHE A 296 30.10 -3.81 -24.73
N ASN A 297 28.94 -4.03 -25.34
CA ASN A 297 28.26 -3.02 -26.13
C ASN A 297 27.42 -2.16 -25.18
N PHE A 298 27.16 -0.91 -25.56
CA PHE A 298 26.44 0.02 -24.69
C PHE A 298 25.42 0.82 -25.49
N VAL A 299 24.25 1.05 -24.91
CA VAL A 299 23.23 1.95 -25.45
C VAL A 299 22.63 2.74 -24.31
N GLY A 300 22.55 4.05 -24.49
CA GLY A 300 21.83 4.88 -23.54
C GLY A 300 21.38 6.18 -24.16
N THR A 301 20.34 6.76 -23.56
CA THR A 301 20.06 8.18 -23.80
C THR A 301 21.20 9.00 -23.21
N ILE A 302 21.53 10.17 -23.76
CA ILE A 302 22.62 11.01 -23.27
C ILE A 302 22.17 12.45 -23.07
N GLN A 303 22.78 13.13 -22.09
CA GLN A 303 22.61 14.57 -21.92
C GLN A 303 23.61 15.31 -22.81
N THR A 304 23.15 16.30 -23.58
CA THR A 304 24.01 17.03 -24.53
C THR A 304 25.11 17.85 -23.86
N ILE A 305 25.00 18.09 -22.55
CA ILE A 305 26.02 18.77 -21.74
C ILE A 305 27.24 17.88 -21.41
N ARG A 306 27.21 16.58 -21.76
CA ARG A 306 28.33 15.67 -21.50
C ARG A 306 29.53 16.05 -22.36
N LYS A 307 30.73 16.03 -21.78
CA LYS A 307 32.00 16.27 -22.50
C LYS A 307 32.18 15.24 -23.61
N GLY A 308 32.74 15.65 -24.74
CA GLY A 308 32.92 14.83 -25.95
C GLY A 308 31.69 14.72 -26.85
N TRP A 309 30.51 15.19 -26.42
CA TRP A 309 29.26 15.07 -27.19
C TRP A 309 29.33 15.84 -28.52
N CYS A 310 28.78 15.24 -29.58
CA CYS A 310 28.70 15.85 -30.89
C CYS A 310 27.56 16.88 -30.96
N LYS A 311 27.89 18.18 -30.96
CA LYS A 311 26.86 19.22 -31.08
C LYS A 311 26.19 19.28 -32.46
N ALA A 312 26.84 18.75 -33.50
CA ALA A 312 26.33 18.78 -34.86
C ALA A 312 25.10 17.89 -35.10
N VAL A 313 24.83 16.91 -34.22
CA VAL A 313 23.61 16.10 -34.27
C VAL A 313 22.44 16.71 -33.49
N GLU A 314 22.64 17.88 -32.86
CA GLU A 314 21.58 18.53 -32.08
C GLU A 314 20.56 19.24 -32.96
N TYR A 315 19.28 19.06 -32.63
CA TYR A 315 18.21 19.83 -33.23
C TYR A 315 18.04 21.18 -32.51
N PRO A 316 17.66 22.25 -33.24
CA PRO A 316 17.45 23.57 -32.64
C PRO A 316 16.20 23.65 -31.75
N PHE A 317 15.38 22.59 -31.71
CA PHE A 317 14.15 22.52 -30.94
C PHE A 317 14.16 21.32 -29.97
N LYS A 318 13.56 21.53 -28.78
CA LYS A 318 13.35 20.46 -27.78
C LYS A 318 12.04 19.70 -27.99
N LYS A 319 10.99 20.39 -28.45
CA LYS A 319 9.68 19.84 -28.79
C LYS A 319 9.54 19.87 -30.30
N ARG A 320 9.10 18.78 -30.90
CA ARG A 320 8.98 18.68 -32.37
C ARG A 320 7.94 19.69 -32.89
N PRO A 321 8.29 20.56 -33.83
CA PRO A 321 7.32 21.36 -34.59
C PRO A 321 6.37 20.47 -35.38
N VAL A 322 5.10 20.86 -35.51
CA VAL A 322 4.10 20.02 -36.22
C VAL A 322 4.53 19.74 -37.66
N THR A 323 5.13 20.73 -38.31
CA THR A 323 5.67 20.70 -39.68
C THR A 323 6.88 19.80 -39.85
N TYR A 324 7.59 19.46 -38.77
CA TYR A 324 8.80 18.66 -38.83
C TYR A 324 8.45 17.17 -38.79
N LYS A 325 9.02 16.37 -39.70
CA LYS A 325 8.67 14.95 -39.83
C LYS A 325 9.04 14.19 -38.55
N ARG A 326 8.09 13.45 -38.00
CA ARG A 326 8.35 12.55 -36.86
C ARG A 326 9.17 11.36 -37.34
N GLY A 327 10.14 10.94 -36.54
CA GLY A 327 11.05 9.85 -36.88
C GLY A 327 12.31 10.32 -37.58
N SER A 328 12.41 11.61 -37.93
CA SER A 328 13.65 12.19 -38.45
C SER A 328 14.80 11.97 -37.46
N PHE A 329 16.00 11.74 -38.00
CA PHE A 329 17.20 11.53 -37.19
C PHE A 329 18.46 12.14 -37.82
N THR A 330 19.41 12.49 -36.97
CA THR A 330 20.78 12.89 -37.32
C THR A 330 21.75 11.91 -36.69
N MET A 331 22.86 11.63 -37.36
CA MET A 331 23.84 10.67 -36.86
C MET A 331 25.26 11.16 -37.06
N ALA A 332 26.12 10.82 -36.10
CA ALA A 332 27.55 11.01 -36.22
C ALA A 332 28.28 9.80 -35.64
N VAL A 333 29.41 9.46 -36.25
CA VAL A 333 30.27 8.34 -35.82
C VAL A 333 31.64 8.89 -35.40
N ALA A 334 32.20 8.38 -34.31
CA ALA A 334 33.50 8.85 -33.85
C ALA A 334 34.61 8.41 -34.80
N LYS A 335 35.43 9.35 -35.27
CA LYS A 335 36.54 9.09 -36.21
C LYS A 335 37.62 8.19 -35.61
N SER A 336 37.93 8.41 -34.33
CA SER A 336 38.89 7.59 -33.58
C SER A 336 38.34 6.22 -33.20
N ASN A 337 37.01 6.04 -33.27
CA ASN A 337 36.37 4.81 -32.88
C ASN A 337 35.05 4.58 -33.65
N PRO A 338 35.10 3.99 -34.86
CA PRO A 338 33.95 3.86 -35.75
C PRO A 338 32.73 3.11 -35.18
N GLY A 339 32.91 2.32 -34.12
CA GLY A 339 31.79 1.67 -33.44
C GLY A 339 31.10 2.53 -32.38
N LEU A 340 31.49 3.80 -32.17
CA LEU A 340 30.81 4.73 -31.27
C LEU A 340 29.96 5.73 -32.08
N ALA A 341 28.64 5.69 -31.88
CA ALA A 341 27.69 6.54 -32.61
C ALA A 341 26.91 7.46 -31.67
N ALA A 342 26.71 8.70 -32.12
CA ALA A 342 25.84 9.70 -31.53
C ALA A 342 24.63 9.91 -32.45
N VAL A 343 23.43 9.84 -31.89
CA VAL A 343 22.18 9.95 -32.66
C VAL A 343 21.27 11.00 -32.03
N GLY A 344 20.76 11.92 -32.83
CA GLY A 344 19.60 12.75 -32.49
C GLY A 344 18.36 12.17 -33.16
N TRP A 345 17.28 11.97 -32.39
CA TRP A 345 16.03 11.39 -32.90
C TRP A 345 14.83 12.25 -32.51
N VAL A 346 13.94 12.50 -33.47
CA VAL A 346 12.80 13.40 -33.30
C VAL A 346 11.49 12.62 -33.15
N ASP A 347 10.99 12.53 -31.91
CA ASP A 347 9.63 12.05 -31.60
C ASP A 347 8.67 13.22 -31.28
N ASN A 348 7.91 13.19 -30.17
CA ASN A 348 7.22 14.37 -29.65
C ASN A 348 8.20 15.41 -29.10
N ARG A 349 9.35 14.91 -28.66
CA ARG A 349 10.51 15.67 -28.21
C ARG A 349 11.74 15.06 -28.86
N THR A 350 12.77 15.88 -28.98
CA THR A 350 14.07 15.43 -29.44
C THR A 350 14.74 14.63 -28.33
N VAL A 351 15.27 13.46 -28.68
CA VAL A 351 15.99 12.55 -27.78
C VAL A 351 17.35 12.27 -28.38
N TYR A 352 18.38 12.23 -27.54
CA TYR A 352 19.75 11.97 -27.95
C TYR A 352 20.23 10.64 -27.38
N PHE A 353 20.91 9.86 -28.20
CA PHE A 353 21.45 8.55 -27.84
C PHE A 353 22.96 8.52 -28.06
N LEU A 354 23.63 7.75 -27.23
CA LEU A 354 25.00 7.30 -27.44
C LEU A 354 24.98 5.77 -27.47
N SER A 355 25.59 5.20 -28.49
CA SER A 355 25.74 3.76 -28.62
C SER A 355 27.18 3.38 -28.91
N SER A 356 27.63 2.26 -28.34
CA SER A 356 28.81 1.53 -28.78
C SER A 356 28.37 0.19 -29.37
N GLN A 357 28.58 0.05 -30.68
CA GLN A 357 28.31 -1.16 -31.49
C GLN A 357 26.85 -1.59 -31.48
N VAL A 358 26.07 -0.86 -32.27
CA VAL A 358 24.67 -1.15 -32.56
C VAL A 358 24.46 -0.93 -34.04
N THR A 359 23.79 -1.88 -34.70
CA THR A 359 23.38 -1.76 -36.08
C THR A 359 22.48 -0.54 -36.25
N ALA A 360 22.81 0.34 -37.20
CA ALA A 360 21.96 1.47 -37.56
C ALA A 360 20.86 1.09 -38.59
N ALA A 361 20.56 -0.21 -38.70
CA ALA A 361 19.52 -0.72 -39.57
C ALA A 361 18.15 -0.14 -39.19
N SER A 362 17.38 0.27 -40.19
CA SER A 362 16.02 0.72 -40.00
C SER A 362 15.18 -0.40 -39.37
N THR A 363 14.52 -0.09 -38.27
CA THR A 363 13.62 -1.02 -37.57
C THR A 363 12.32 -0.33 -37.22
N THR A 364 11.24 -1.10 -37.11
CA THR A 364 9.93 -0.60 -36.69
C THR A 364 9.77 -0.81 -35.20
N VAL A 365 9.61 0.28 -34.44
CA VAL A 365 9.35 0.20 -32.99
C VAL A 365 7.85 0.24 -32.74
N GLN A 366 7.31 -0.78 -32.06
CA GLN A 366 5.92 -0.79 -31.64
C GLN A 366 5.68 0.29 -30.58
N ARG A 367 4.76 1.20 -30.85
CA ARG A 367 4.41 2.32 -29.95
C ARG A 367 3.48 1.86 -28.85
N ARG A 368 3.75 2.27 -27.60
CA ARG A 368 2.76 2.20 -26.51
C ARG A 368 1.75 3.34 -26.67
N GLU A 369 0.50 3.00 -26.93
CA GLU A 369 -0.60 3.96 -26.89
C GLU A 369 -0.99 4.31 -25.45
N LYS A 370 -1.48 5.54 -25.24
CA LYS A 370 -1.97 5.98 -23.92
C LYS A 370 -3.25 5.25 -23.49
N SER A 371 -3.93 4.56 -24.40
CA SER A 371 -5.29 4.01 -24.29
C SER A 371 -5.38 2.55 -23.84
N GLY A 372 -4.28 1.82 -23.66
CA GLY A 372 -4.36 0.50 -23.02
C GLY A 372 -3.39 -0.54 -23.57
N ALA A 373 -2.28 -0.75 -22.87
CA ALA A 373 -1.71 -2.07 -22.54
C ALA A 373 -0.30 -1.94 -21.93
N VAL A 374 -0.20 -2.47 -20.71
CA VAL A 374 0.96 -3.02 -19.98
C VAL A 374 2.22 -2.17 -19.94
N SER A 375 2.22 -1.21 -19.01
CA SER A 375 3.39 -1.06 -18.14
C SER A 375 3.45 -2.28 -17.23
N THR A 376 4.45 -3.15 -17.37
CA THR A 376 4.86 -4.08 -16.30
C THR A 376 5.58 -3.27 -15.23
N SER A 377 4.88 -2.30 -14.64
CA SER A 377 5.29 -1.68 -13.40
C SER A 377 4.92 -2.66 -12.29
N TYR A 378 5.88 -3.48 -11.89
CA TYR A 378 5.79 -4.18 -10.61
C TYR A 378 5.81 -3.11 -9.53
N SER A 379 4.63 -2.72 -9.05
CA SER A 379 4.53 -1.89 -7.86
C SER A 379 4.94 -2.79 -6.69
N MET A 380 6.01 -2.41 -5.98
CA MET A 380 6.35 -3.01 -4.68
C MET A 380 5.26 -2.58 -3.71
N GLN A 381 4.25 -3.42 -3.55
CA GLN A 381 2.96 -3.09 -2.95
C GLN A 381 2.92 -3.33 -1.45
N LEU A 382 3.93 -3.97 -0.86
CA LEU A 382 3.98 -4.20 0.59
C LEU A 382 4.51 -2.97 1.35
N ALA A 383 3.87 -1.81 1.13
CA ALA A 383 4.23 -0.55 1.78
C ALA A 383 3.56 -0.40 3.16
N ALA A 384 3.80 -1.34 4.07
CA ALA A 384 3.46 -1.15 5.48
C ALA A 384 4.38 -0.10 6.11
N ARG A 385 3.79 0.89 6.80
CA ARG A 385 4.53 1.96 7.48
C ARG A 385 5.03 1.48 8.84
N PHE A 386 6.32 1.20 8.94
CA PHE A 386 6.94 0.82 10.21
C PHE A 386 7.73 1.96 10.86
N GLN A 387 7.69 2.02 12.21
CA GLN A 387 8.55 2.92 12.99
C GLN A 387 10.05 2.61 12.82
N LYS A 388 10.40 1.39 12.40
CA LYS A 388 11.77 0.94 12.11
C LYS A 388 11.91 0.78 10.60
N TYR A 389 12.77 1.59 9.99
CA TYR A 389 12.89 1.69 8.52
C TYR A 389 13.21 0.37 7.82
N TYR A 390 14.07 -0.46 8.43
CA TYR A 390 14.55 -1.70 7.83
C TYR A 390 13.44 -2.72 7.61
N LYS A 391 12.30 -2.61 8.29
CA LYS A 391 11.14 -3.49 8.07
C LYS A 391 10.44 -3.18 6.74
N SER A 392 10.29 -1.90 6.40
CA SER A 392 9.74 -1.49 5.10
C SER A 392 10.70 -1.85 3.96
N LEU A 393 12.01 -1.69 4.17
CA LEU A 393 13.01 -2.11 3.18
C LEU A 393 13.00 -3.63 2.96
N PHE A 394 12.88 -4.40 4.03
CA PHE A 394 12.76 -5.86 3.97
C PHE A 394 11.57 -6.31 3.12
N LEU A 395 10.37 -5.74 3.35
CA LEU A 395 9.20 -6.10 2.55
C LEU A 395 9.38 -5.77 1.06
N GLY A 396 10.01 -4.64 0.74
CA GLY A 396 10.31 -4.32 -0.66
C GLY A 396 11.31 -5.28 -1.32
N VAL A 397 12.26 -5.84 -0.56
CA VAL A 397 13.18 -6.88 -1.05
C VAL A 397 12.46 -8.22 -1.22
N VAL A 398 11.53 -8.56 -0.31
CA VAL A 398 10.67 -9.74 -0.45
C VAL A 398 9.81 -9.64 -1.72
N ASP A 399 9.24 -8.46 -2.00
CA ASP A 399 8.50 -8.21 -3.25
C ASP A 399 9.35 -8.50 -4.49
N MET A 400 10.60 -8.03 -4.52
CA MET A 400 11.53 -8.32 -5.62
C MET A 400 11.78 -9.83 -5.78
N ALA A 401 11.95 -10.55 -4.66
CA ALA A 401 12.15 -12.00 -4.68
C ALA A 401 10.93 -12.75 -5.22
N VAL A 402 9.72 -12.31 -4.86
CA VAL A 402 8.46 -12.87 -5.36
C VAL A 402 8.27 -12.58 -6.85
N VAL A 403 8.63 -11.39 -7.33
CA VAL A 403 8.62 -11.06 -8.77
C VAL A 403 9.59 -11.95 -9.54
N ASN A 404 10.82 -12.12 -9.05
CA ASN A 404 11.80 -13.03 -9.65
C ASN A 404 11.29 -14.48 -9.67
N ALA A 405 10.66 -14.95 -8.59
CA ALA A 405 9.99 -16.24 -8.52
C ALA A 405 8.93 -16.39 -9.61
N TYR A 406 8.06 -15.39 -9.77
CA TYR A 406 7.03 -15.40 -10.81
C TYR A 406 7.63 -15.41 -12.22
N ILE A 407 8.73 -14.67 -12.48
CA ILE A 407 9.39 -14.66 -13.79
C ILE A 407 9.92 -16.05 -14.14
N VAL A 408 10.54 -16.74 -13.18
CA VAL A 408 11.00 -18.13 -13.38
C VAL A 408 9.82 -19.07 -13.63
N HIS A 409 8.76 -18.97 -12.83
CA HIS A 409 7.54 -19.75 -13.04
C HIS A 409 6.95 -19.51 -14.43
N ALA A 410 6.78 -18.25 -14.82
CA ALA A 410 6.26 -17.87 -16.12
C ALA A 410 7.11 -18.44 -17.25
N TYR A 411 8.45 -18.36 -17.16
CA TYR A 411 9.35 -18.91 -18.17
C TYR A 411 9.13 -20.41 -18.44
N VAL A 412 8.91 -21.20 -17.38
CA VAL A 412 8.69 -22.65 -17.51
C VAL A 412 7.29 -22.95 -18.05
N TRP A 413 6.27 -22.36 -17.46
CA TRP A 413 4.88 -22.71 -17.75
C TRP A 413 4.29 -22.02 -18.98
N GLU A 414 4.96 -21.00 -19.51
CA GLU A 414 4.63 -20.41 -20.82
C GLU A 414 4.89 -21.40 -21.96
N LYS A 415 5.99 -22.16 -21.87
CA LYS A 415 6.30 -23.23 -22.85
C LYS A 415 5.27 -24.36 -22.80
N GLU A 416 4.72 -24.64 -21.62
CA GLU A 416 3.68 -25.66 -21.42
C GLU A 416 2.24 -25.13 -21.60
N ARG A 417 2.06 -23.85 -21.97
CA ARG A 417 0.74 -23.17 -22.09
C ARG A 417 -0.14 -23.26 -20.83
N LYS A 418 0.48 -23.40 -19.66
CA LYS A 418 -0.17 -23.50 -18.33
C LYS A 418 0.23 -22.35 -17.40
N LYS A 419 0.74 -21.25 -17.99
CA LYS A 419 1.19 -20.06 -17.25
C LYS A 419 0.06 -19.51 -16.38
N MET A 420 0.29 -19.50 -15.07
CA MET A 420 -0.58 -18.83 -14.12
C MET A 420 -0.49 -17.32 -14.31
N SER A 421 -1.61 -16.62 -14.11
CA SER A 421 -1.56 -15.16 -13.95
C SER A 421 -0.75 -14.79 -12.71
N HIS A 422 -0.18 -13.57 -12.68
CA HIS A 422 0.54 -13.08 -11.50
C HIS A 422 -0.33 -13.10 -10.24
N TYR A 423 -1.61 -12.74 -10.37
CA TYR A 423 -2.59 -12.81 -9.28
C TYR A 423 -2.78 -14.24 -8.76
N SER A 424 -2.94 -15.21 -9.68
CA SER A 424 -3.09 -16.63 -9.32
C SER A 424 -1.85 -17.18 -8.64
N PHE A 425 -0.65 -16.80 -9.12
CA PHE A 425 0.63 -17.18 -8.52
C PHE A 425 0.74 -16.66 -7.08
N LEU A 426 0.51 -15.36 -6.87
CA LEU A 426 0.54 -14.72 -5.55
C LEU A 426 -0.50 -15.31 -4.59
N THR A 427 -1.73 -15.55 -5.06
CA THR A 427 -2.79 -16.14 -4.23
C THR A 427 -2.42 -17.55 -3.78
N THR A 428 -1.80 -18.33 -4.67
CA THR A 428 -1.33 -19.69 -4.37
C THR A 428 -0.18 -19.65 -3.38
N LEU A 429 0.81 -18.79 -3.61
CA LEU A 429 1.95 -18.60 -2.72
C LEU A 429 1.47 -18.18 -1.32
N HIS A 430 0.65 -17.14 -1.18
CA HIS A 430 0.19 -16.69 0.14
C HIS A 430 -0.60 -17.77 0.89
N ARG A 431 -1.41 -18.56 0.19
CA ARG A 431 -2.10 -19.72 0.80
C ARG A 431 -1.11 -20.75 1.33
N GLN A 432 -0.06 -21.05 0.56
CA GLN A 432 0.99 -21.99 0.97
C GLN A 432 1.81 -21.44 2.15
N LEU A 433 2.17 -20.15 2.16
CA LEU A 433 2.93 -19.53 3.26
C LEU A 433 2.18 -19.57 4.60
N ILE A 434 0.85 -19.45 4.58
CA ILE A 434 0.01 -19.58 5.78
C ILE A 434 0.03 -21.01 6.34
N GLN A 435 0.15 -22.01 5.47
CA GLN A 435 0.12 -23.42 5.83
C GLN A 435 1.48 -23.95 6.33
N GLU A 436 2.54 -23.15 6.25
CA GLU A 436 3.85 -23.52 6.78
C GLU A 436 3.81 -23.76 8.28
N THR A 437 4.47 -24.82 8.73
CA THR A 437 4.53 -25.26 10.13
C THR A 437 5.99 -25.27 10.61
N GLU A 438 6.19 -25.53 11.89
CA GLU A 438 7.55 -25.56 12.44
C GLU A 438 8.42 -26.67 11.83
N SER A 439 7.87 -27.87 11.62
CA SER A 439 8.57 -28.99 10.98
C SER A 439 8.99 -28.66 9.54
N SER A 440 8.11 -28.02 8.76
CA SER A 440 8.40 -27.71 7.36
C SER A 440 9.56 -26.73 7.19
N VAL A 441 9.78 -25.80 8.13
CA VAL A 441 10.87 -24.80 8.06
C VAL A 441 12.15 -25.25 8.77
N THR A 442 12.09 -26.29 9.61
CA THR A 442 13.24 -26.79 10.38
C THR A 442 13.98 -27.93 9.70
N GLU A 443 13.33 -28.74 8.85
CA GLU A 443 13.99 -29.82 8.13
C GLU A 443 15.09 -29.30 7.18
N ALA A 444 16.30 -29.83 7.40
CA ALA A 444 17.42 -29.70 6.46
C ALA A 444 17.06 -30.48 5.20
N GLY A 445 17.29 -29.89 4.03
CA GLY A 445 16.84 -30.44 2.76
C GLY A 445 17.15 -31.92 2.57
N THR A 446 16.11 -32.73 2.61
CA THR A 446 15.98 -33.94 1.79
C THR A 446 14.62 -33.88 1.13
N SER A 447 14.64 -33.78 -0.19
CA SER A 447 13.47 -33.97 -1.04
C SER A 447 12.92 -35.39 -0.85
N THR A 448 11.84 -35.53 -0.10
CA THR A 448 10.96 -36.69 -0.19
C THR A 448 9.56 -36.18 -0.42
N GLU A 449 9.01 -36.55 -1.59
CA GLU A 449 7.62 -36.30 -1.96
C GLU A 449 6.69 -36.79 -0.84
N PRO A 450 5.59 -36.10 -0.55
CA PRO A 450 4.57 -36.67 0.33
C PRO A 450 3.98 -37.89 -0.36
N SER A 451 4.26 -39.07 0.21
CA SER A 451 3.64 -40.35 -0.16
C SER A 451 2.12 -40.23 -0.18
N ALA A 452 1.49 -40.96 -1.09
CA ALA A 452 0.06 -40.93 -1.46
C ALA A 452 -0.96 -41.27 -0.33
N GLY A 453 -0.57 -41.23 0.95
CA GLY A 453 -1.39 -41.63 2.09
C GLY A 453 -2.27 -40.54 2.72
N THR A 454 -2.19 -39.27 2.31
CA THR A 454 -3.02 -38.18 2.86
C THR A 454 -4.02 -37.64 1.84
N MET A 455 -4.51 -38.51 0.96
CA MET A 455 -5.57 -38.26 -0.03
C MET A 455 -6.89 -38.93 0.42
N GLN A 456 -7.32 -38.68 1.65
CA GLN A 456 -8.62 -39.17 2.14
C GLN A 456 -9.45 -38.14 2.94
N GLY A 457 -9.10 -36.86 2.80
CA GLY A 457 -9.94 -35.72 3.24
C GLY A 457 -10.30 -34.74 2.11
N LEU A 458 -10.08 -35.12 0.84
CA LEU A 458 -10.01 -34.19 -0.29
C LEU A 458 -11.01 -34.50 -1.42
N LEU A 459 -12.15 -35.12 -1.10
CA LEU A 459 -13.18 -35.45 -2.08
C LEU A 459 -14.56 -34.98 -1.60
N LEU A 460 -14.80 -33.66 -1.61
CA LEU A 460 -16.16 -33.12 -1.47
C LEU A 460 -16.36 -31.66 -1.92
N LEU A 461 -15.52 -31.12 -2.82
CA LEU A 461 -15.76 -29.78 -3.41
C LEU A 461 -15.42 -29.72 -4.91
N GLN A 462 -15.73 -30.78 -5.66
CA GLN A 462 -15.76 -30.73 -7.12
C GLN A 462 -16.89 -31.61 -7.65
N THR A 463 -18.13 -31.09 -7.70
CA THR A 463 -19.17 -31.46 -8.69
C THR A 463 -20.42 -30.55 -8.54
N GLY A 464 -20.93 -30.02 -9.67
CA GLY A 464 -22.29 -29.44 -9.83
C GLY A 464 -22.30 -27.91 -9.98
N LYS A 465 -22.26 -27.32 -11.19
CA LYS A 465 -23.35 -26.99 -12.15
C LYS A 465 -24.48 -26.09 -11.63
N GLN A 466 -24.83 -25.11 -12.47
CA GLN A 466 -25.88 -24.09 -12.33
C GLN A 466 -27.27 -24.69 -12.08
N GLU A 467 -28.06 -24.06 -11.19
CA GLU A 467 -29.39 -23.45 -11.41
C GLU A 467 -30.21 -23.35 -10.11
N GLU A 468 -31.16 -22.41 -10.18
CA GLU A 468 -32.16 -21.86 -9.27
C GLU A 468 -32.74 -22.71 -8.12
N GLY A 469 -33.26 -22.03 -7.08
CA GLY A 469 -34.36 -22.54 -6.27
C GLY A 469 -34.13 -22.54 -4.76
N TRP A 470 -34.96 -21.76 -4.06
CA TRP A 470 -34.96 -21.51 -2.63
C TRP A 470 -35.28 -22.74 -1.75
N ASN A 471 -34.67 -22.79 -0.55
CA ASN A 471 -35.32 -23.32 0.66
C ASN A 471 -34.61 -22.80 1.94
N PHE A 472 -34.92 -21.59 2.40
CA PHE A 472 -36.00 -21.24 3.33
C PHE A 472 -35.92 -21.78 4.78
N TYR A 473 -34.92 -22.61 5.15
CA TYR A 473 -34.84 -23.13 6.53
C TYR A 473 -33.61 -22.71 7.37
N VAL A 474 -32.64 -22.00 6.78
CA VAL A 474 -31.46 -21.51 7.53
C VAL A 474 -31.47 -19.99 7.75
N LEU A 475 -32.27 -19.24 6.99
CA LEU A 475 -32.49 -17.80 7.20
C LEU A 475 -33.49 -17.50 8.35
N LEU A 476 -34.37 -18.45 8.68
CA LEU A 476 -35.37 -18.25 9.75
C LEU A 476 -34.80 -18.41 11.17
N ARG A 477 -33.65 -19.10 11.31
CA ARG A 477 -33.04 -19.35 12.63
C ARG A 477 -32.10 -18.24 13.08
N GLU A 478 -31.55 -17.46 12.15
CA GLU A 478 -30.64 -16.35 12.45
C GLU A 478 -31.36 -14.99 12.49
N VAL A 479 -32.54 -14.88 11.87
CA VAL A 479 -33.49 -13.76 12.05
C VAL A 479 -34.12 -13.77 13.47
N LEU A 480 -34.19 -14.92 14.13
CA LEU A 480 -34.73 -15.04 15.50
C LEU A 480 -33.71 -14.80 16.63
N ARG A 481 -32.45 -14.43 16.34
CA ARG A 481 -31.41 -14.22 17.37
C ARG A 481 -30.82 -12.82 17.49
N ARG A 482 -31.27 -11.82 16.71
CA ARG A 482 -30.77 -10.43 16.84
C ARG A 482 -31.82 -9.31 16.79
N GLN A 483 -33.04 -9.55 17.28
CA GLN A 483 -34.01 -8.51 17.60
C GLN A 483 -34.67 -8.78 18.98
N LYS A 484 -34.06 -8.25 20.04
CA LYS A 484 -34.76 -7.52 21.11
C LYS A 484 -34.15 -6.10 21.06
N GLY A 485 -34.88 -5.00 20.94
CA GLY A 485 -36.31 -4.83 21.15
C GLY A 485 -36.94 -3.83 20.19
N ALA A 486 -38.08 -4.24 19.64
CA ALA A 486 -39.25 -3.40 19.72
C ALA A 486 -39.60 -3.21 21.21
N GLY A 487 -39.44 -1.98 21.69
CA GLY A 487 -40.26 -1.47 22.77
C GLY A 487 -41.41 -0.74 22.10
N ASP A 488 -42.48 -1.47 21.82
CA ASP A 488 -43.88 -1.06 21.98
C ASP A 488 -44.73 -2.32 21.75
N ASN A 489 -45.72 -2.55 22.62
CA ASN A 489 -46.68 -3.68 22.64
C ASN A 489 -46.29 -4.99 23.36
N LEU A 490 -45.53 -4.93 24.45
CA LEU A 490 -45.52 -6.01 25.47
C LEU A 490 -45.88 -5.51 26.89
N GLN A 491 -46.68 -4.45 26.97
CA GLN A 491 -47.38 -4.01 28.18
C GLN A 491 -48.91 -3.95 28.00
N GLN A 492 -49.43 -4.15 26.78
CA GLN A 492 -50.87 -4.20 26.51
C GLN A 492 -51.45 -5.62 26.60
N ASP A 493 -50.65 -6.67 26.37
CA ASP A 493 -51.15 -8.06 26.37
C ASP A 493 -50.99 -8.80 27.72
N LEU A 494 -50.18 -8.27 28.63
CA LEU A 494 -50.09 -8.73 30.03
C LEU A 494 -51.10 -8.03 30.95
N LYS A 495 -51.78 -6.97 30.47
CA LYS A 495 -52.92 -6.33 31.13
C LYS A 495 -54.28 -6.90 30.70
N ALA A 496 -54.34 -7.71 29.64
CA ALA A 496 -55.58 -8.26 29.11
C ALA A 496 -55.97 -9.66 29.67
N ARG A 497 -55.15 -10.28 30.54
CA ARG A 497 -55.45 -11.60 31.12
C ARG A 497 -55.34 -11.73 32.65
N TYR A 498 -55.15 -10.63 33.36
CA TYR A 498 -55.46 -10.52 34.79
C TYR A 498 -56.27 -9.24 35.04
N SER A 499 -57.47 -9.22 34.48
CA SER A 499 -58.59 -8.49 35.08
C SER A 499 -59.03 -9.29 36.31
N LYS A 500 -58.72 -8.77 37.50
CA LYS A 500 -59.66 -8.71 38.62
C LYS A 500 -59.07 -7.93 39.80
N SER A 501 -59.95 -7.12 40.35
CA SER A 501 -59.97 -6.52 41.70
C SER A 501 -59.13 -5.26 41.97
N THR A 502 -59.81 -4.13 41.74
CA THR A 502 -60.14 -3.06 42.71
C THR A 502 -59.10 -2.02 43.16
N PHE A 503 -59.59 -0.77 43.11
CA PHE A 503 -59.27 0.42 43.92
C PHE A 503 -58.22 1.44 43.46
N SER A 504 -58.74 2.41 42.69
CA SER A 504 -58.74 3.86 42.93
C SER A 504 -57.75 4.51 43.91
N SER A 505 -57.02 5.48 43.34
CA SER A 505 -56.81 6.88 43.75
C SER A 505 -55.92 7.28 44.94
N THR A 506 -55.20 8.40 44.67
CA THR A 506 -54.83 9.51 45.60
C THR A 506 -53.74 9.18 46.64
N LEU A 507 -52.72 10.00 46.95
CA LEU A 507 -52.59 11.46 47.06
C LEU A 507 -51.09 11.81 47.29
N LEU A 508 -50.76 13.08 47.05
CA LEU A 508 -49.79 13.94 47.77
C LEU A 508 -48.27 13.80 47.51
N THR A 509 -47.80 14.80 46.76
CA THR A 509 -46.75 15.77 47.13
C THR A 509 -46.38 15.81 48.62
N THR A 510 -45.08 15.78 48.94
CA THR A 510 -44.43 16.75 49.85
C THR A 510 -42.90 16.63 49.82
N GLU A 511 -42.27 17.80 49.83
CA GLU A 511 -40.86 18.05 50.13
C GLU A 511 -40.53 17.61 51.55
N ILE A 512 -39.36 16.99 51.75
CA ILE A 512 -38.61 17.08 53.01
C ILE A 512 -37.12 17.18 52.65
N GLU A 513 -36.57 18.38 52.76
CA GLU A 513 -35.16 18.60 53.08
C GLU A 513 -34.90 18.07 54.50
N THR A 514 -33.92 17.19 54.69
CA THR A 514 -33.11 17.15 55.92
C THR A 514 -31.80 16.43 55.65
N SER A 515 -30.72 17.06 56.09
CA SER A 515 -29.33 16.61 55.98
C SER A 515 -29.08 15.31 56.75
N TYR A 516 -28.68 14.25 56.07
CA TYR A 516 -28.06 13.09 56.69
C TYR A 516 -26.57 13.03 56.32
N SER A 517 -25.70 13.08 57.32
CA SER A 517 -24.25 12.93 57.15
C SER A 517 -23.92 11.52 56.64
N ALA A 518 -23.02 11.43 55.66
CA ALA A 518 -22.63 10.19 54.99
C ALA A 518 -22.08 9.11 55.96
N ASP A 519 -21.61 9.50 57.15
CA ASP A 519 -21.08 8.58 58.15
C ASP A 519 -22.16 7.76 58.88
N MET A 520 -23.37 8.29 59.04
CA MET A 520 -24.49 7.51 59.62
C MET A 520 -24.98 6.43 58.66
N ILE A 521 -25.05 6.75 57.36
CA ILE A 521 -25.44 5.79 56.31
C ILE A 521 -24.41 4.66 56.21
N ALA A 522 -23.12 4.98 56.35
CA ALA A 522 -22.06 3.98 56.34
C ALA A 522 -22.16 3.01 57.53
N GLN A 523 -22.46 3.51 58.74
CA GLN A 523 -22.62 2.65 59.92
C GLN A 523 -23.88 1.78 59.87
N ASP A 524 -24.99 2.28 59.34
CA ASP A 524 -26.21 1.49 59.17
C ASP A 524 -26.06 0.41 58.08
N VAL A 525 -25.37 0.71 56.98
CA VAL A 525 -25.07 -0.27 55.94
C VAL A 525 -24.14 -1.37 56.45
N ILE A 526 -23.18 -1.04 57.32
CA ILE A 526 -22.31 -2.04 57.97
C ILE A 526 -23.08 -2.87 59.01
N SER A 527 -24.04 -2.28 59.74
CA SER A 527 -24.90 -2.99 60.71
C SER A 527 -25.88 -3.95 60.03
N VAL A 528 -26.38 -3.59 58.84
CA VAL A 528 -27.24 -4.43 58.00
C VAL A 528 -26.43 -5.52 57.29
N ALA A 529 -25.21 -5.22 56.84
CA ALA A 529 -24.31 -6.20 56.24
C ALA A 529 -23.81 -7.25 57.25
N ARG A 530 -23.64 -6.88 58.53
CA ARG A 530 -23.33 -7.83 59.61
C ARG A 530 -24.51 -8.75 59.98
N ARG A 531 -25.75 -8.27 59.83
CA ARG A 531 -26.97 -9.06 60.11
C ARG A 531 -27.36 -10.03 58.99
N LEU A 532 -26.95 -9.79 57.74
CA LEU A 532 -27.35 -10.61 56.59
C LEU A 532 -26.30 -11.65 56.17
N ARG A 533 -25.89 -12.50 57.11
CA ARG A 533 -24.98 -13.62 56.89
C ARG A 533 -25.71 -14.89 56.42
N GLN A 534 -26.54 -14.81 55.36
CA GLN A 534 -27.02 -16.00 54.63
C GLN A 534 -27.19 -15.72 53.12
N ARG A 535 -26.86 -16.72 52.31
CA ARG A 535 -26.40 -16.66 50.90
C ARG A 535 -27.43 -16.24 49.80
N LYS A 536 -28.38 -15.32 50.04
CA LYS A 536 -29.42 -15.00 49.02
C LYS A 536 -29.44 -13.60 48.38
N TYR A 537 -28.59 -12.64 48.78
CA TYR A 537 -28.69 -11.25 48.25
C TYR A 537 -27.43 -10.65 47.59
N THR A 538 -26.52 -11.48 47.08
CA THR A 538 -25.32 -11.03 46.34
C THR A 538 -25.67 -10.15 45.12
N ARG A 539 -26.85 -10.35 44.51
CA ARG A 539 -27.33 -9.54 43.38
C ARG A 539 -27.76 -8.13 43.78
N LEU A 540 -28.34 -7.95 44.97
CA LEU A 540 -28.77 -6.64 45.45
C LEU A 540 -27.56 -5.79 45.86
N ALA A 541 -26.56 -6.41 46.48
CA ALA A 541 -25.28 -5.77 46.81
C ALA A 541 -24.50 -5.34 45.55
N LEU A 542 -24.51 -6.16 44.48
CA LEU A 542 -23.94 -5.78 43.18
C LEU A 542 -24.69 -4.62 42.51
N LEU A 543 -26.01 -4.54 42.67
CA LEU A 543 -26.82 -3.45 42.12
C LEU A 543 -26.55 -2.11 42.83
N LEU A 544 -26.45 -2.14 44.15
CA LEU A 544 -26.10 -0.98 44.98
C LEU A 544 -24.66 -0.53 44.77
N PHE A 545 -23.72 -1.47 44.56
CA PHE A 545 -22.34 -1.17 44.18
C PHE A 545 -22.25 -0.51 42.79
N ALA A 546 -23.08 -0.94 41.83
CA ALA A 546 -23.15 -0.33 40.51
C ALA A 546 -23.76 1.09 40.51
N LEU A 547 -24.66 1.38 41.46
CA LEU A 547 -25.28 2.71 41.61
C LEU A 547 -24.33 3.72 42.28
N THR A 548 -23.50 3.28 43.22
CA THR A 548 -22.49 4.12 43.92
C THR A 548 -21.22 4.33 43.10
N CYS A 549 -20.90 3.45 42.15
CA CYS A 549 -19.74 3.58 41.24
C CYS A 549 -20.04 4.31 39.92
N ARG A 550 -21.04 5.20 39.87
CA ARG A 550 -21.26 6.05 38.67
C ARG A 550 -20.11 7.04 38.53
N ARG A 551 -19.27 6.85 37.50
CA ARG A 551 -18.27 7.84 37.08
C ARG A 551 -18.97 9.21 36.93
N PRO A 552 -18.39 10.31 37.44
CA PRO A 552 -18.93 11.63 37.17
C PRO A 552 -19.02 11.85 35.65
N ARG A 553 -20.21 12.23 35.16
CA ARG A 553 -20.38 12.62 33.75
C ARG A 553 -19.46 13.81 33.48
N LYS A 554 -18.76 13.78 32.34
CA LYS A 554 -18.01 14.95 31.87
C LYS A 554 -18.94 16.17 31.81
N PRO A 555 -18.44 17.38 32.10
CA PRO A 555 -19.23 18.61 31.99
C PRO A 555 -19.81 18.76 30.58
N ARG A 556 -21.03 19.30 30.49
CA ARG A 556 -21.70 19.57 29.20
C ARG A 556 -20.93 20.65 28.47
N VAL A 557 -20.54 20.38 27.23
CA VAL A 557 -19.88 21.36 26.35
C VAL A 557 -20.96 22.02 25.53
N SER A 558 -21.23 23.30 25.79
CA SER A 558 -22.10 24.15 24.98
C SER A 558 -21.45 24.43 23.62
N ARG A 559 -22.21 24.30 22.53
CA ARG A 559 -21.79 24.62 21.16
C ARG A 559 -22.80 25.56 20.53
N GLN A 560 -22.31 26.71 20.05
CA GLN A 560 -23.12 27.64 19.27
C GLN A 560 -23.36 27.05 17.87
N ARG A 561 -24.63 27.03 17.44
CA ARG A 561 -25.01 26.63 16.08
C ARG A 561 -24.86 27.82 15.14
N VAL A 562 -24.50 27.52 13.89
CA VAL A 562 -24.42 28.51 12.81
C VAL A 562 -25.81 28.98 12.40
N ASP A 563 -25.92 30.27 12.07
CA ASP A 563 -27.08 30.81 11.37
C ASP A 563 -26.93 30.52 9.87
N VAL A 564 -27.74 29.59 9.38
CA VAL A 564 -27.62 29.11 7.99
C VAL A 564 -28.09 30.17 7.01
N ASP A 565 -29.10 30.97 7.36
CA ASP A 565 -29.65 31.96 6.43
C ASP A 565 -28.62 33.08 6.20
N TYR A 566 -27.96 33.52 7.28
CA TYR A 566 -26.83 34.46 7.20
C TYR A 566 -25.64 33.90 6.40
N GLU A 567 -25.26 32.64 6.64
CA GLU A 567 -24.14 31.99 5.92
C GLU A 567 -24.43 31.87 4.42
N VAL A 568 -25.66 31.50 4.05
CA VAL A 568 -26.10 31.41 2.65
C VAL A 568 -26.07 32.78 2.00
N GLU A 569 -26.59 33.82 2.66
CA GLU A 569 -26.57 35.20 2.16
C GLU A 569 -25.15 35.71 1.93
N MET A 570 -24.24 35.47 2.88
CA MET A 570 -22.83 35.81 2.75
C MET A 570 -22.17 35.10 1.55
N LEU A 571 -22.38 33.78 1.41
CA LEU A 571 -21.81 33.00 0.30
C LEU A 571 -22.36 33.41 -1.07
N LEU A 572 -23.62 33.88 -1.12
CA LEU A 572 -24.22 34.44 -2.34
C LEU A 572 -23.60 35.80 -2.69
N ASN A 573 -23.45 36.69 -1.70
CA ASN A 573 -22.81 38.00 -1.89
C ASN A 573 -21.33 37.87 -2.33
N GLU A 574 -20.64 36.82 -1.89
CA GLU A 574 -19.25 36.53 -2.27
C GLU A 574 -19.11 35.75 -3.59
N ASN A 575 -20.19 35.33 -4.24
CA ASN A 575 -20.19 34.39 -5.38
C ASN A 575 -19.44 33.07 -5.09
N MET A 576 -19.47 32.62 -3.84
CA MET A 576 -18.77 31.42 -3.36
C MET A 576 -19.69 30.23 -3.10
N PHE A 577 -21.01 30.42 -3.16
CA PHE A 577 -22.00 29.38 -2.88
C PHE A 577 -21.80 28.12 -3.75
N GLU A 578 -21.79 28.27 -5.08
CA GLU A 578 -21.67 27.13 -6.00
C GLU A 578 -20.35 26.38 -5.84
N ARG A 579 -19.25 27.10 -5.59
CA ARG A 579 -17.93 26.50 -5.36
C ARG A 579 -17.89 25.74 -4.04
N THR A 580 -18.62 26.24 -3.05
CA THR A 580 -18.70 25.66 -1.70
C THR A 580 -19.58 24.41 -1.69
N PHE A 581 -20.75 24.43 -2.30
CA PHE A 581 -21.68 23.29 -2.23
C PHE A 581 -21.66 22.40 -3.47
N ARG A 582 -20.91 22.78 -4.52
CA ARG A 582 -20.93 22.13 -5.85
C ARG A 582 -22.34 22.04 -6.45
N MET A 583 -23.21 22.99 -6.09
CA MET A 583 -24.57 23.10 -6.58
C MET A 583 -25.07 24.56 -6.53
N PRO A 584 -25.95 24.97 -7.45
CA PRO A 584 -26.66 26.26 -7.40
C PRO A 584 -27.51 26.42 -6.13
N ALA A 585 -27.71 27.67 -5.69
CA ALA A 585 -28.48 27.99 -4.48
C ALA A 585 -29.96 27.66 -4.62
N GLU A 586 -30.51 27.77 -5.84
CA GLU A 586 -31.87 27.37 -6.18
C GLU A 586 -32.06 25.87 -5.97
N ASN A 587 -31.08 25.08 -6.42
CA ASN A 587 -31.09 23.63 -6.26
C ASN A 587 -30.93 23.23 -4.79
N PHE A 588 -30.10 23.93 -4.02
CA PHE A 588 -29.96 23.70 -2.58
C PHE A 588 -31.29 23.99 -1.85
N SER A 589 -31.95 25.10 -2.19
CA SER A 589 -33.24 25.49 -1.61
C SER A 589 -34.38 24.54 -2.01
N HIS A 590 -34.37 24.08 -3.25
CA HIS A 590 -35.32 23.07 -3.74
C HIS A 590 -35.12 21.74 -3.00
N LEU A 591 -33.88 21.29 -2.87
CA LEU A 591 -33.55 20.07 -2.14
C LEU A 591 -33.92 20.18 -0.67
N LEU A 592 -33.63 21.30 -0.02
CA LEU A 592 -34.00 21.57 1.38
C LEU A 592 -35.51 21.43 1.61
N ARG A 593 -36.33 22.02 0.74
CA ARG A 593 -37.80 21.88 0.82
C ARG A 593 -38.26 20.43 0.69
N LYS A 594 -37.61 19.64 -0.18
CA LYS A 594 -37.96 18.24 -0.43
C LYS A 594 -37.54 17.30 0.71
N VAL A 595 -36.38 17.54 1.34
CA VAL A 595 -35.89 16.67 2.44
C VAL A 595 -36.43 17.05 3.81
N THR A 596 -36.85 18.30 4.02
CA THR A 596 -37.33 18.80 5.32
C THR A 596 -38.46 17.95 5.94
N PRO A 597 -39.48 17.52 5.19
CA PRO A 597 -40.56 16.68 5.74
C PRO A 597 -40.09 15.33 6.31
N ALA A 598 -38.95 14.83 5.85
CA ALA A 598 -38.40 13.54 6.30
C ALA A 598 -37.72 13.61 7.69
N PHE A 599 -37.47 14.82 8.22
CA PHE A 599 -36.77 14.97 9.49
C PHE A 599 -37.72 15.10 10.69
N THR A 600 -37.71 14.10 11.58
CA THR A 600 -38.47 14.14 12.85
C THR A 600 -37.64 14.81 13.95
N ILE A 601 -37.96 16.05 14.32
CA ILE A 601 -37.24 16.82 15.33
C ILE A 601 -37.94 16.71 16.69
N SER A 602 -37.32 16.03 17.66
CA SER A 602 -37.83 15.93 19.03
C SER A 602 -37.04 16.82 19.99
N GLU A 603 -37.61 17.97 20.34
CA GLU A 603 -37.04 18.91 21.31
C GLU A 603 -36.74 18.25 22.64
N ARG A 604 -37.68 17.44 23.16
CA ARG A 604 -37.55 16.72 24.43
C ARG A 604 -36.31 15.82 24.47
N ARG A 605 -35.95 15.18 23.36
CA ARG A 605 -34.76 14.32 23.26
C ARG A 605 -33.47 15.15 23.18
N SER A 606 -33.50 16.32 22.56
CA SER A 606 -32.37 17.26 22.51
C SER A 606 -32.07 17.84 23.90
N THR A 607 -33.09 18.36 24.57
CA THR A 607 -32.96 18.98 25.91
C THR A 607 -32.49 17.98 26.97
N ASN A 608 -32.97 16.74 26.92
CA ASN A 608 -32.57 15.69 27.87
C ASN A 608 -31.14 15.16 27.65
N SER A 609 -30.58 15.31 26.45
CA SER A 609 -29.27 14.74 26.09
C SER A 609 -28.13 15.76 26.12
N SER A 610 -28.35 16.96 25.58
CA SER A 610 -27.34 18.03 25.51
C SER A 610 -27.72 19.30 26.27
N GLY A 611 -29.02 19.56 26.47
CA GLY A 611 -29.51 20.85 26.96
C GLY A 611 -29.47 21.96 25.90
N GLU A 612 -29.27 21.61 24.62
CA GLU A 612 -29.21 22.53 23.48
C GLU A 612 -30.44 22.36 22.57
N ALA A 613 -30.74 23.40 21.79
CA ALA A 613 -31.74 23.36 20.72
C ALA A 613 -31.44 22.24 19.70
N PRO A 614 -32.48 21.65 19.08
CA PRO A 614 -32.30 20.61 18.07
C PRO A 614 -31.51 21.10 16.85
N ILE A 615 -30.91 20.16 16.12
CA ILE A 615 -30.22 20.44 14.86
C ILE A 615 -31.29 20.67 13.78
N SER A 616 -31.28 21.84 13.14
CA SER A 616 -32.27 22.19 12.10
C SER A 616 -32.03 21.45 10.78
N PRO A 617 -33.07 21.27 9.94
CA PRO A 617 -32.94 20.69 8.59
C PRO A 617 -31.93 21.41 7.71
N SER A 618 -31.86 22.73 7.84
CA SER A 618 -30.90 23.58 7.11
C SER A 618 -29.46 23.26 7.47
N ILE A 619 -29.15 23.09 8.76
CA ILE A 619 -27.83 22.64 9.23
C ILE A 619 -27.54 21.21 8.74
N MET A 620 -28.55 20.34 8.73
CA MET A 620 -28.40 18.95 8.28
C MET A 620 -28.01 18.85 6.81
N LEU A 621 -28.72 19.58 5.94
CA LEU A 621 -28.41 19.63 4.52
C LEU A 621 -27.04 20.30 4.27
N MET A 622 -26.77 21.43 4.92
CA MET A 622 -25.49 22.13 4.78
C MET A 622 -24.29 21.25 5.15
N THR A 623 -24.40 20.51 6.26
CA THR A 623 -23.37 19.57 6.72
C THR A 623 -23.10 18.48 5.69
N THR A 624 -24.18 17.90 5.13
CA THR A 624 -24.10 16.78 4.18
C THR A 624 -23.58 17.23 2.83
N SER A 625 -24.03 18.37 2.32
CA SER A 625 -23.54 18.93 1.05
C SER A 625 -22.05 19.31 1.13
N ARG A 626 -21.57 19.84 2.26
CA ARG A 626 -20.12 20.09 2.45
C ARG A 626 -19.30 18.82 2.52
N TYR A 627 -19.83 17.76 3.15
CA TYR A 627 -19.19 16.45 3.15
C TYR A 627 -19.05 15.89 1.73
N LEU A 628 -20.13 15.93 0.93
CA LEU A 628 -20.12 15.52 -0.48
C LEU A 628 -19.19 16.35 -1.37
N ALA A 629 -19.03 17.64 -1.06
CA ALA A 629 -18.09 18.51 -1.76
C ALA A 629 -16.61 18.19 -1.45
N GLY A 630 -16.34 17.27 -0.52
CA GLY A 630 -15.00 16.81 -0.11
C GLY A 630 -14.46 17.48 1.15
N GLY A 631 -15.31 18.12 1.95
CA GLY A 631 -14.90 18.79 3.18
C GLY A 631 -14.57 17.83 4.33
N SER A 632 -13.58 18.18 5.15
CA SER A 632 -13.17 17.38 6.30
C SER A 632 -14.12 17.55 7.49
N TYR A 633 -14.37 16.47 8.24
CA TYR A 633 -15.15 16.53 9.48
C TYR A 633 -14.50 17.44 10.54
N LEU A 634 -13.17 17.60 10.48
CA LEU A 634 -12.41 18.49 11.38
C LEU A 634 -12.79 19.96 11.19
N ASP A 635 -13.24 20.32 10.00
CA ASP A 635 -13.56 21.70 9.61
C ASP A 635 -15.08 21.95 9.70
N ILE A 636 -15.88 21.02 9.16
CA ILE A 636 -17.33 21.17 9.07
C ILE A 636 -17.97 21.14 10.47
N ARG A 637 -17.56 20.19 11.33
CA ARG A 637 -18.20 20.00 12.65
C ARG A 637 -18.08 21.25 13.54
N PRO A 638 -16.89 21.87 13.71
CA PRO A 638 -16.78 23.12 14.46
C PRO A 638 -17.56 24.26 13.81
N MET A 639 -17.53 24.37 12.47
CA MET A 639 -18.22 25.43 11.73
C MET A 639 -19.74 25.41 11.95
N VAL A 640 -20.39 24.24 11.81
CA VAL A 640 -21.84 24.13 12.01
C VAL A 640 -22.25 23.97 13.48
N GLY A 641 -21.26 23.85 14.37
CA GLY A 641 -21.47 23.80 15.80
C GLY A 641 -21.99 22.47 16.34
N ILE A 642 -21.71 21.32 15.72
CA ILE A 642 -22.26 20.01 16.17
C ILE A 642 -21.22 19.12 16.88
N SER A 643 -21.69 18.07 17.56
CA SER A 643 -20.82 17.05 18.16
C SER A 643 -20.30 16.07 17.10
N GLU A 644 -19.18 15.37 17.37
CA GLU A 644 -18.62 14.38 16.44
C GLU A 644 -19.60 13.22 16.18
N PRO A 645 -20.26 12.64 17.20
CA PRO A 645 -21.34 11.68 16.96
C PRO A 645 -22.51 12.24 16.15
N SER A 646 -22.87 13.51 16.38
CA SER A 646 -23.96 14.15 15.63
C SER A 646 -23.63 14.34 14.16
N TYR A 647 -22.36 14.63 13.83
CA TYR A 647 -21.89 14.84 12.46
C TYR A 647 -22.20 13.62 11.57
N TYR A 648 -21.76 12.43 11.98
CA TYR A 648 -22.02 11.21 11.21
C TYR A 648 -23.52 10.89 11.13
N ARG A 649 -24.26 11.03 12.24
CA ARG A 649 -25.71 10.80 12.26
C ARG A 649 -26.47 11.72 11.30
N VAL A 650 -26.06 12.98 11.19
CA VAL A 650 -26.69 13.97 10.32
C VAL A 650 -26.49 13.62 8.84
N ILE A 651 -25.29 13.15 8.48
CA ILE A 651 -24.99 12.71 7.11
C ILE A 651 -25.90 11.54 6.74
N ASP A 652 -25.97 10.50 7.57
CA ASP A 652 -26.79 9.31 7.29
C ASP A 652 -28.27 9.68 7.09
N LEU A 653 -28.85 10.47 8.01
CA LEU A 653 -30.26 10.88 7.93
C LEU A 653 -30.56 11.70 6.68
N THR A 654 -29.65 12.59 6.30
CA THR A 654 -29.84 13.46 5.13
C THR A 654 -29.70 12.64 3.84
N MET A 655 -28.76 11.71 3.79
CA MET A 655 -28.60 10.80 2.64
C MET A 655 -29.81 9.90 2.44
N ASP A 656 -30.34 9.31 3.51
CA ASP A 656 -31.55 8.48 3.43
C ASP A 656 -32.75 9.29 2.92
N ALA A 657 -32.89 10.54 3.37
CA ALA A 657 -33.93 11.44 2.88
C ALA A 657 -33.77 11.77 1.38
N ILE A 658 -32.53 11.96 0.90
CA ILE A 658 -32.26 12.22 -0.53
C ILE A 658 -32.55 10.97 -1.37
N LEU A 659 -32.10 9.80 -0.93
CA LEU A 659 -32.28 8.53 -1.66
C LEU A 659 -33.76 8.11 -1.73
N ALA A 660 -34.59 8.52 -0.77
CA ALA A 660 -36.02 8.26 -0.77
C ALA A 660 -36.82 9.11 -1.80
N LEU A 661 -36.19 10.12 -2.42
CA LEU A 661 -36.84 10.93 -3.44
C LEU A 661 -36.85 10.18 -4.78
N GLU A 662 -38.03 9.69 -5.20
CA GLU A 662 -38.21 8.98 -6.48
C GLU A 662 -37.74 9.80 -7.68
N GLU A 663 -37.93 11.12 -7.65
CA GLU A 663 -37.51 12.07 -8.70
C GLU A 663 -35.98 12.11 -8.93
N LEU A 664 -35.18 11.66 -7.97
CA LEU A 664 -33.71 11.68 -8.05
C LEU A 664 -33.10 10.29 -8.29
N GLN A 665 -33.92 9.25 -8.46
CA GLN A 665 -33.45 7.89 -8.74
C GLN A 665 -32.85 7.78 -10.15
N ILE A 666 -31.69 7.14 -10.26
CA ILE A 666 -31.05 6.86 -11.55
C ILE A 666 -31.81 5.73 -12.24
N THR A 667 -32.40 6.00 -13.40
CA THR A 667 -33.07 5.01 -14.24
C THR A 667 -32.16 4.60 -15.39
N PHE A 668 -31.94 3.29 -15.56
CA PHE A 668 -31.15 2.73 -16.66
C PHE A 668 -32.09 2.21 -17.78
N PRO A 669 -31.68 2.30 -19.06
CA PRO A 669 -32.47 1.76 -20.16
C PRO A 669 -32.56 0.24 -20.05
N ASN A 670 -33.79 -0.29 -20.13
CA ASN A 670 -34.08 -1.71 -19.89
C ASN A 670 -34.44 -2.48 -21.15
N SER A 671 -34.75 -1.79 -22.26
CA SER A 671 -34.97 -2.39 -23.58
C SER A 671 -33.83 -2.07 -24.56
N ASP A 672 -33.63 -2.92 -25.56
CA ASP A 672 -32.59 -2.68 -26.57
C ASP A 672 -32.89 -1.43 -27.42
N SER A 673 -34.17 -1.13 -27.65
CA SER A 673 -34.59 0.14 -28.29
C SER A 673 -34.24 1.37 -27.45
N GLU A 674 -34.40 1.32 -26.13
CA GLU A 674 -33.98 2.44 -25.25
C GLU A 674 -32.46 2.59 -25.21
N LYS A 675 -31.72 1.47 -25.22
CA LYS A 675 -30.26 1.51 -25.27
C LYS A 675 -29.76 2.15 -26.55
N GLU A 676 -30.35 1.83 -27.70
CA GLU A 676 -30.01 2.44 -28.99
C GLU A 676 -30.24 3.95 -28.98
N VAL A 677 -31.36 4.41 -28.42
CA VAL A 677 -31.65 5.85 -28.27
C VAL A 677 -30.61 6.54 -27.40
N VAL A 678 -30.24 5.95 -26.25
CA VAL A 678 -29.24 6.53 -25.34
C VAL A 678 -27.85 6.51 -25.97
N MET A 679 -27.48 5.43 -26.68
CA MET A 679 -26.21 5.32 -27.40
C MET A 679 -26.06 6.39 -28.47
N GLU A 680 -27.10 6.64 -29.26
CA GLU A 680 -27.05 7.68 -30.28
C GLU A 680 -27.01 9.08 -29.65
N ALA A 681 -27.70 9.30 -28.52
CA ALA A 681 -27.60 10.56 -27.77
C ALA A 681 -26.17 10.84 -27.27
N PHE A 682 -25.50 9.84 -26.67
CA PHE A 682 -24.09 9.99 -26.23
C PHE A 682 -23.13 10.22 -27.41
N LYS A 683 -23.38 9.56 -28.54
CA LYS A 683 -22.59 9.73 -29.75
C LYS A 683 -22.75 11.14 -30.34
N ASN A 684 -23.96 11.72 -30.29
CA ASN A 684 -24.25 13.08 -30.76
C ASN A 684 -23.61 14.18 -29.90
N ILE A 685 -23.39 13.93 -28.61
CA ILE A 685 -22.70 14.86 -27.70
C ILE A 685 -21.17 14.75 -27.84
N SER A 686 -20.68 13.67 -28.43
CA SER A 686 -19.25 13.43 -28.62
C SER A 686 -18.69 14.15 -29.84
N SER A 687 -17.67 14.98 -29.65
CA SER A 687 -16.93 15.58 -30.76
C SER A 687 -16.20 14.49 -31.57
N GLY A 688 -16.68 14.23 -32.79
CA GLY A 688 -16.13 13.21 -33.68
C GLY A 688 -16.62 11.78 -33.45
N GLY A 689 -17.72 11.58 -32.71
CA GLY A 689 -18.37 10.26 -32.56
C GLY A 689 -17.56 9.25 -31.73
N ILE A 690 -16.67 9.73 -30.86
CA ILE A 690 -15.74 8.90 -30.06
C ILE A 690 -16.49 8.03 -29.04
N MET A 691 -17.62 8.52 -28.51
CA MET A 691 -18.44 7.80 -27.53
C MET A 691 -19.51 6.93 -28.19
N SER A 692 -19.11 6.07 -29.13
CA SER A 692 -19.99 5.07 -29.75
C SER A 692 -20.19 3.88 -28.81
N GLY A 693 -21.44 3.46 -28.63
CA GLY A 693 -21.80 2.32 -27.77
C GLY A 693 -21.92 2.62 -26.27
N CYS A 694 -21.89 3.90 -25.88
CA CYS A 694 -22.04 4.32 -24.49
C CYS A 694 -23.52 4.48 -24.12
N ILE A 695 -24.02 3.70 -23.16
CA ILE A 695 -25.41 3.80 -22.66
C ILE A 695 -25.54 4.64 -21.37
N GLY A 696 -24.45 5.27 -20.93
CA GLY A 696 -24.43 6.03 -19.69
C GLY A 696 -23.01 6.33 -19.20
N CYS A 697 -22.83 7.44 -18.51
CA CYS A 697 -21.59 7.79 -17.83
C CYS A 697 -21.91 8.14 -16.37
N VAL A 698 -21.19 7.54 -15.43
CA VAL A 698 -21.30 7.84 -14.00
C VAL A 698 -20.02 8.56 -13.60
N ASP A 699 -20.09 9.87 -13.41
CA ASP A 699 -18.97 10.65 -12.88
C ASP A 699 -19.03 10.68 -11.36
N GLY A 700 -18.09 10.00 -10.71
CA GLY A 700 -18.04 9.83 -9.26
C GLY A 700 -19.11 8.86 -8.71
N TRP A 701 -18.71 7.61 -8.48
CA TRP A 701 -19.55 6.61 -7.80
C TRP A 701 -19.20 6.54 -6.30
N LEU A 702 -20.15 6.89 -5.43
CA LEU A 702 -20.05 6.67 -3.99
C LEU A 702 -20.81 5.38 -3.62
N CYS A 703 -20.11 4.24 -3.63
CA CYS A 703 -20.70 2.97 -3.18
C CYS A 703 -20.77 2.96 -1.64
N CYS A 704 -21.98 2.94 -1.10
CA CYS A 704 -22.20 2.79 0.33
C CYS A 704 -21.87 1.35 0.75
N ILE A 705 -20.60 1.10 1.03
CA ILE A 705 -20.15 -0.17 1.59
C ILE A 705 -20.51 -0.20 3.07
N LYS A 706 -21.22 -1.25 3.52
CA LYS A 706 -21.35 -1.47 4.97
C LYS A 706 -19.95 -1.55 5.55
N THR A 707 -19.63 -0.70 6.53
CA THR A 707 -18.42 -0.87 7.34
C THR A 707 -18.39 -2.32 7.80
N PRO A 708 -17.44 -3.13 7.34
CA PRO A 708 -17.52 -4.56 7.52
C PRO A 708 -17.50 -4.84 9.03
N THR A 709 -18.47 -5.58 9.55
CA THR A 709 -18.62 -5.76 11.01
C THR A 709 -17.40 -6.47 11.59
N LEU A 710 -17.25 -6.53 12.92
CA LEU A 710 -16.28 -7.44 13.55
C LEU A 710 -16.60 -8.94 13.30
N ALA A 711 -17.70 -9.26 12.61
CA ALA A 711 -17.99 -10.55 11.94
C ALA A 711 -17.78 -10.58 10.39
N ASP A 712 -17.67 -9.42 9.69
CA ASP A 712 -17.34 -9.28 8.23
C ASP A 712 -15.94 -8.69 7.81
N ALA A 713 -15.26 -7.84 8.61
CA ALA A 713 -13.83 -7.38 8.50
C ALA A 713 -12.66 -8.33 8.94
N GLY A 714 -12.66 -8.80 10.18
CA GLY A 714 -11.88 -9.90 10.72
C GLY A 714 -11.01 -9.39 11.83
N GLU A 715 -9.86 -10.03 12.04
CA GLU A 715 -8.72 -9.34 12.65
C GLU A 715 -8.04 -8.32 11.70
N VAL A 716 -8.77 -7.78 10.74
CA VAL A 716 -8.31 -6.66 9.92
C VAL A 716 -8.90 -5.40 10.54
N GLY A 717 -8.05 -4.67 11.28
CA GLY A 717 -8.42 -3.45 11.96
C GLY A 717 -8.81 -2.37 10.96
N VAL A 718 -9.99 -1.78 11.18
CA VAL A 718 -10.47 -0.58 10.48
C VAL A 718 -9.54 0.57 10.84
N GLY A 719 -8.79 1.09 9.87
CA GLY A 719 -8.08 2.35 9.99
C GLY A 719 -9.04 3.50 9.73
N CYS A 720 -9.14 4.44 10.68
CA CYS A 720 -9.71 5.74 10.41
C CYS A 720 -8.84 6.42 9.32
N TYR A 721 -9.47 6.77 8.21
CA TYR A 721 -9.00 7.80 7.28
C TYR A 721 -9.41 9.17 7.79
#